data_AF-A0A9P1MWC6-F1
#
_entry.id   AF-A0A9P1MWC6-F1
#
_cell.length_a   1.000
_cell.length_b   1.000
_cell.length_c   1.000
_cell.angle_alpha   90.00
_cell.angle_beta   90.00
_cell.angle_gamma   90.00
#
_symmetry.space_group_name_H-M   'P 1'
#
loop_
_entity.id
_entity.type
_entity.pdbx_description
1 polymer ?
#
loop_
_entity_poly.entity_id
_entity_poly.type
_entity_poly.pdbx_seq_one_letter_code
_entity_poly.pdbx_strand_id
1 'polypeptide(L)'
;MFRRLLLLLLVHFYVPKLVESSNIPCGKSFIPCENDVLNQNHHQDLQSIDETPFVSHRIPDGLLFVSAKEADRETNQLFDFRDPAYQYSGHVLSTSTSQYTRIYKADQKASDRSRSAFTSIAITKRLTALGLRERELRFGILPSQISSAIPNCPIPTVDHCYATNYRSFSGICNNVAHPEWGSSHTKFGRILKPDYSDGVSDPRLSLGTNKPLPSVRGLSLTLFTPRGQTHSEVTTMLPIWMQLISSDMVNIVPFQSVTDGRTSSALPCCKRGFNHTECDAIEVPSADPAYRTRLNCIPHARSIIAPRESCKLGPREQANFASSYLDASFIYGSTMEKAKLLRTFRNGQLRTAGSIGELPATDGTLQCQDEHSRCAISGSDQVNLLASIATMHTVFIRQHNRISDQLHNLNRHWTDDKLYEEARKIVSAQIQHITFNEFLPILIGRDNMKNYGLILHSSGFDSSYEMNIQGNTFNEFAVTFPYYLWSLFPADKAFTDFNNPSRLYEQGPIQIIKQLLSSNILKPNLRSNDETKNGWLKDNHEFGLDLISIALKQGRDHGIPGFTQFRSGCGLGRISSFNDLKEIFNDDIRIEQISSSYSRVEDIDLLVGVLGEKPLKGSLVGPTMACIIGKQMQRVRRGDRFWYENYFAQSGFSEQQLAEIRNTRLAEIICSTIDVRRIQKNVFFREDIFDNMAISCNSSVFDRVNFEEWRDSEDKPVFPIRQETIEKVIELAKRNLKDQERREISNLKHNQGRFQRGDPLFAYSNMMRAKKGAKQVSQISALLLETTKLLIKGEGLDEDEKLPKLETGTLQKILPDIDVTSFVNNFTAFLSEDGQVFF
;
A
#
# COMPACT_ATOMS: atom_id res chain seq x y z
N MET A 1 5.67 -34.17 3.50
CA MET A 1 5.67 -35.13 4.64
C MET A 1 6.62 -34.69 5.74
N PHE A 2 7.88 -34.39 5.42
CA PHE A 2 8.91 -33.81 6.30
C PHE A 2 8.47 -32.58 7.12
N ARG A 3 7.87 -31.57 6.46
CA ARG A 3 7.35 -30.35 7.12
C ARG A 3 6.24 -30.61 8.15
N ARG A 4 5.49 -31.73 8.03
CA ARG A 4 4.42 -32.09 9.00
C ARG A 4 4.95 -32.93 10.17
N LEU A 5 6.10 -33.60 10.00
CA LEU A 5 6.75 -34.35 11.07
C LEU A 5 7.42 -33.41 12.09
N LEU A 6 7.98 -32.30 11.61
CA LEU A 6 8.59 -31.25 12.44
C LEU A 6 7.59 -30.53 13.36
N LEU A 7 6.34 -30.41 12.92
CA LEU A 7 5.25 -29.77 13.68
C LEU A 7 4.80 -30.56 14.91
N LEU A 8 5.08 -31.87 14.95
CA LEU A 8 4.77 -32.76 16.09
C LEU A 8 5.91 -32.81 17.13
N LEU A 9 7.12 -32.38 16.76
CA LEU A 9 8.33 -32.47 17.57
C LEU A 9 8.38 -31.48 18.75
N LEU A 10 7.63 -30.38 18.66
CA LEU A 10 7.78 -29.21 19.55
C LEU A 10 6.93 -29.26 20.84
N VAL A 11 6.15 -30.32 21.07
CA VAL A 11 5.05 -30.31 22.07
C VAL A 11 5.43 -30.90 23.44
N HIS A 12 6.61 -31.50 23.64
CA HIS A 12 6.95 -32.17 24.90
C HIS A 12 8.37 -31.80 25.42
N PHE A 13 8.41 -31.14 26.58
CA PHE A 13 9.53 -30.94 27.54
C PHE A 13 10.31 -29.60 27.54
N TYR A 14 9.84 -28.69 28.41
CA TYR A 14 10.54 -27.82 29.39
C TYR A 14 11.66 -26.80 29.06
N VAL A 15 11.55 -25.67 29.79
CA VAL A 15 12.38 -24.44 30.02
C VAL A 15 13.47 -24.76 31.12
N PRO A 16 14.61 -24.03 31.40
CA PRO A 16 14.82 -22.56 31.38
C PRO A 16 16.22 -21.93 31.09
N LYS A 17 16.20 -20.57 31.04
CA LYS A 17 17.16 -19.52 31.51
C LYS A 17 18.54 -19.31 30.84
N LEU A 18 18.69 -18.14 30.18
CA LEU A 18 19.61 -16.99 30.48
C LEU A 18 19.99 -16.23 29.19
N VAL A 19 19.73 -14.93 29.14
CA VAL A 19 20.34 -13.99 28.18
C VAL A 19 21.03 -12.91 28.99
N GLU A 20 22.35 -12.86 28.90
CA GLU A 20 23.17 -11.74 29.33
C GLU A 20 23.01 -10.58 28.36
N SER A 21 22.97 -9.38 28.94
CA SER A 21 22.84 -8.09 28.29
C SER A 21 23.98 -7.82 27.27
N SER A 22 23.63 -7.55 26.02
CA SER A 22 24.53 -6.92 25.06
C SER A 22 24.02 -5.54 24.68
N ASN A 23 24.96 -4.62 24.48
CA ASN A 23 24.82 -3.18 24.32
C ASN A 23 23.84 -2.77 23.19
N ILE A 24 22.58 -2.54 23.53
CA ILE A 24 21.61 -1.86 22.66
C ILE A 24 21.48 -0.40 23.12
N PRO A 25 21.64 0.60 22.24
CA PRO A 25 21.42 1.99 22.60
C PRO A 25 19.94 2.24 22.93
N CYS A 26 19.67 2.70 24.15
CA CYS A 26 18.31 2.99 24.61
C CYS A 26 17.75 4.25 23.92
N GLY A 27 16.48 4.21 23.53
CA GLY A 27 15.75 5.32 22.93
C GLY A 27 14.31 5.39 23.42
N LYS A 28 13.67 6.55 23.20
CA LYS A 28 12.32 6.89 23.70
C LYS A 28 11.23 5.91 23.31
N SER A 29 11.46 5.07 22.31
CA SER A 29 10.39 4.30 21.70
C SER A 29 10.11 2.95 22.36
N PHE A 30 11.03 2.26 23.05
CA PHE A 30 10.70 0.89 23.51
C PHE A 30 11.25 0.35 24.85
N ILE A 31 12.25 0.92 25.55
CA ILE A 31 12.64 0.47 26.92
C ILE A 31 13.35 1.63 27.66
N PRO A 32 12.92 2.06 28.87
CA PRO A 32 13.74 2.90 29.75
C PRO A 32 14.89 2.05 30.30
N CYS A 33 16.16 2.48 30.16
CA CYS A 33 17.25 1.78 30.84
C CYS A 33 17.06 1.98 32.37
N GLU A 34 16.70 0.93 33.09
CA GLU A 34 16.56 1.01 34.55
C GLU A 34 17.93 0.94 35.23
N ASN A 35 18.33 2.06 35.84
CA ASN A 35 18.48 2.20 37.29
C ASN A 35 19.20 3.52 37.58
N ASP A 36 18.43 4.60 37.69
CA ASP A 36 18.71 5.61 38.71
C ASP A 36 17.51 6.54 38.93
N VAL A 37 17.11 6.60 40.20
CA VAL A 37 16.18 7.54 40.83
C VAL A 37 14.67 7.30 40.59
N LEU A 38 14.20 6.25 41.27
CA LEU A 38 13.04 6.41 42.15
C LEU A 38 13.30 7.60 43.09
N ASN A 39 12.31 8.50 43.18
CA ASN A 39 12.14 9.63 44.09
C ASN A 39 12.59 11.04 43.64
N GLN A 40 11.54 11.86 43.46
CA GLN A 40 11.41 13.31 43.70
C GLN A 40 11.30 14.22 42.48
N ASN A 41 10.08 14.78 42.37
CA ASN A 41 9.73 16.10 41.84
C ASN A 41 9.72 16.29 40.31
N HIS A 42 8.62 15.86 39.68
CA HIS A 42 7.95 16.64 38.63
C HIS A 42 6.43 16.41 38.69
N HIS A 43 5.79 17.05 39.68
CA HIS A 43 4.42 17.54 39.50
C HIS A 43 4.50 18.85 38.68
N GLN A 44 3.50 19.08 37.81
CA GLN A 44 3.35 20.16 36.81
C GLN A 44 3.96 19.77 35.43
N ASP A 45 3.23 19.57 34.34
CA ASP A 45 1.85 19.89 33.96
C ASP A 45 1.24 18.73 33.15
N LEU A 46 0.42 17.91 33.82
CA LEU A 46 -0.65 17.16 33.17
C LEU A 46 -1.89 18.02 33.28
N GLN A 47 -2.20 18.80 32.24
CA GLN A 47 -3.57 19.22 32.03
C GLN A 47 -4.37 17.96 31.70
N SER A 48 -4.87 17.33 32.76
CA SER A 48 -6.03 16.46 32.73
C SER A 48 -7.10 17.19 31.93
N ILE A 49 -7.37 16.69 30.72
CA ILE A 49 -8.67 16.89 30.13
C ILE A 49 -9.63 16.26 31.13
N ASP A 50 -10.55 17.07 31.66
CA ASP A 50 -11.62 16.66 32.57
C ASP A 50 -12.29 15.37 32.06
N GLU A 51 -11.90 14.23 32.61
CA GLU A 51 -12.71 13.01 32.60
C GLU A 51 -13.76 13.16 33.71
N THR A 52 -14.70 14.08 33.52
CA THR A 52 -16.00 13.88 34.14
C THR A 52 -16.59 12.58 33.55
N PRO A 53 -17.13 11.66 34.36
CA PRO A 53 -17.78 10.46 33.86
C PRO A 53 -19.07 10.88 33.15
N PHE A 54 -18.98 11.12 31.84
CA PHE A 54 -20.10 11.51 31.03
C PHE A 54 -20.97 10.28 30.75
N VAL A 55 -22.18 10.30 31.31
CA VAL A 55 -23.27 9.42 30.91
C VAL A 55 -23.68 9.82 29.49
N SER A 56 -23.02 9.28 28.47
CA SER A 56 -23.57 9.26 27.12
C SER A 56 -24.86 8.46 27.21
N HIS A 57 -26.01 9.04 26.85
CA HIS A 57 -27.23 8.25 26.65
C HIS A 57 -26.91 7.11 25.68
N ARG A 58 -26.92 5.86 26.18
CA ARG A 58 -26.66 4.68 25.37
C ARG A 58 -27.77 4.59 24.35
N ILE A 59 -27.41 4.56 23.07
CA ILE A 59 -28.39 4.40 21.99
C ILE A 59 -29.05 3.03 22.20
N PRO A 60 -30.40 2.93 22.22
CA PRO A 60 -31.07 1.64 22.43
C PRO A 60 -30.61 0.61 21.40
N ASP A 61 -30.20 -0.58 21.86
CA ASP A 61 -29.68 -1.65 20.99
C ASP A 61 -30.69 -2.03 19.89
N GLY A 62 -31.99 -1.96 20.20
CA GLY A 62 -33.06 -2.18 19.22
C GLY A 62 -33.07 -1.15 18.08
N LEU A 63 -32.78 0.12 18.36
CA LEU A 63 -32.71 1.16 17.33
C LEU A 63 -31.53 0.94 16.39
N LEU A 64 -30.37 0.59 16.95
CA LEU A 64 -29.18 0.25 16.16
C LEU A 64 -29.42 -0.97 15.28
N PHE A 65 -30.03 -2.03 15.83
CA PHE A 65 -30.28 -3.26 15.10
C PHE A 65 -31.27 -3.06 13.93
N VAL A 66 -32.37 -2.33 14.15
CA VAL A 66 -33.33 -2.01 13.09
C VAL A 66 -32.66 -1.17 12.00
N SER A 67 -31.91 -0.14 12.39
CA SER A 67 -31.16 0.71 11.46
C SER A 67 -30.17 -0.10 10.63
N ALA A 68 -29.43 -1.01 11.26
CA ALA A 68 -28.46 -1.87 10.59
C ALA A 68 -29.10 -2.84 9.59
N LYS A 69 -30.23 -3.46 9.97
CA LYS A 69 -30.96 -4.38 9.08
C LYS A 69 -31.55 -3.68 7.85
N GLU A 70 -32.05 -2.46 8.02
CA GLU A 70 -32.53 -1.65 6.89
C GLU A 70 -31.38 -1.18 6.00
N ALA A 71 -30.29 -0.70 6.60
CA ALA A 71 -29.09 -0.28 5.90
C ALA A 71 -28.45 -1.42 5.09
N ASP A 72 -28.42 -2.64 5.63
CA ASP A 72 -27.92 -3.82 4.93
C ASP A 72 -28.78 -4.15 3.70
N ARG A 73 -30.12 -4.07 3.81
CA ARG A 73 -31.02 -4.26 2.66
C ARG A 73 -30.77 -3.21 1.56
N GLU A 74 -30.65 -1.95 1.93
CA GLU A 74 -30.35 -0.85 1.01
C GLU A 74 -28.98 -1.04 0.34
N THR A 75 -27.97 -1.47 1.12
CA THR A 75 -26.63 -1.76 0.61
C THR A 75 -26.66 -2.95 -0.36
N ASN A 76 -27.37 -4.02 -0.05
CA ASN A 76 -27.44 -5.18 -0.96
C ASN A 76 -28.12 -4.80 -2.28
N GLN A 77 -29.18 -3.98 -2.24
CA GLN A 77 -29.80 -3.44 -3.46
C GLN A 77 -28.85 -2.60 -4.31
N LEU A 78 -27.94 -1.84 -3.68
CA LEU A 78 -26.93 -1.04 -4.37
C LEU A 78 -25.97 -1.90 -5.19
N PHE A 79 -25.60 -3.08 -4.69
CA PHE A 79 -24.62 -3.96 -5.33
C PHE A 79 -25.24 -5.10 -6.16
N ASP A 80 -26.49 -5.49 -5.91
CA ASP A 80 -27.19 -6.60 -6.60
C ASP A 80 -27.72 -6.23 -7.99
N PHE A 81 -27.01 -5.33 -8.67
CA PHE A 81 -27.40 -4.83 -9.98
C PHE A 81 -26.93 -5.77 -11.10
N ARG A 82 -27.81 -6.71 -11.49
CA ARG A 82 -27.62 -7.65 -12.60
C ARG A 82 -28.30 -7.18 -13.88
N ASP A 83 -28.15 -5.91 -14.26
CA ASP A 83 -28.78 -5.40 -15.48
C ASP A 83 -28.02 -5.89 -16.74
N PRO A 84 -28.71 -6.58 -17.67
CA PRO A 84 -28.16 -6.92 -18.99
C PRO A 84 -27.65 -5.70 -19.78
N ALA A 85 -28.07 -4.48 -19.42
CA ALA A 85 -27.62 -3.22 -20.00
C ALA A 85 -26.14 -2.86 -19.76
N TYR A 86 -25.39 -3.68 -19.01
CA TYR A 86 -23.94 -3.54 -18.85
C TYR A 86 -23.15 -3.76 -20.15
N GLN A 87 -23.77 -4.37 -21.16
CA GLN A 87 -23.22 -4.43 -22.50
C GLN A 87 -23.48 -3.10 -23.23
N TYR A 88 -22.42 -2.28 -23.26
CA TYR A 88 -22.25 -1.12 -24.12
C TYR A 88 -23.23 0.04 -23.90
N SER A 89 -22.83 1.04 -23.10
CA SER A 89 -23.35 2.39 -23.30
C SER A 89 -22.81 2.87 -24.64
N GLY A 90 -23.62 3.02 -25.68
CA GLY A 90 -23.24 3.68 -26.95
C GLY A 90 -22.89 5.17 -26.82
N HIS A 91 -22.38 5.56 -25.66
CA HIS A 91 -21.88 6.87 -25.33
C HIS A 91 -20.54 7.09 -26.04
N VAL A 92 -20.31 8.30 -26.55
CA VAL A 92 -19.10 8.60 -27.33
C VAL A 92 -17.83 8.48 -26.51
N LEU A 93 -17.91 8.69 -25.18
CA LEU A 93 -16.79 8.52 -24.24
C LEU A 93 -16.64 7.10 -23.68
N SER A 94 -17.35 6.11 -24.21
CA SER A 94 -17.36 4.74 -23.66
C SER A 94 -15.97 4.09 -23.68
N THR A 95 -15.20 4.25 -24.75
CA THR A 95 -13.83 3.74 -24.84
C THR A 95 -12.91 4.39 -23.82
N SER A 96 -12.87 5.72 -23.72
CA SER A 96 -12.05 6.43 -22.74
C SER A 96 -12.44 6.07 -21.30
N THR A 97 -13.74 5.89 -21.04
CA THR A 97 -14.24 5.42 -19.74
C THR A 97 -13.80 3.99 -19.45
N SER A 98 -13.82 3.11 -20.45
CA SER A 98 -13.34 1.72 -20.33
C SER A 98 -11.83 1.68 -20.05
N GLN A 99 -11.03 2.48 -20.76
CA GLN A 99 -9.59 2.61 -20.51
C GLN A 99 -9.33 3.10 -19.08
N TYR A 100 -10.04 4.15 -18.62
CA TYR A 100 -9.93 4.65 -17.26
C TYR A 100 -10.27 3.56 -16.22
N THR A 101 -11.35 2.80 -16.44
CA THR A 101 -11.78 1.69 -15.57
C THR A 101 -10.75 0.57 -15.49
N ARG A 102 -10.06 0.26 -16.60
CA ARG A 102 -9.02 -0.77 -16.64
C ARG A 102 -7.74 -0.35 -15.90
N ILE A 103 -7.36 0.92 -15.99
CA ILE A 103 -6.22 1.49 -15.25
C ILE A 103 -6.54 1.53 -13.74
N TYR A 104 -7.77 1.89 -13.37
CA TYR A 104 -8.24 1.99 -11.98
C TYR A 104 -9.31 0.95 -11.70
N LYS A 105 -8.95 -0.34 -11.61
CA LYS A 105 -9.91 -1.44 -11.46
C LYS A 105 -10.18 -1.79 -10.00
N ALA A 106 -11.44 -2.05 -9.66
CA ALA A 106 -11.83 -2.64 -8.39
C ALA A 106 -11.62 -4.16 -8.40
N ASP A 107 -11.39 -4.77 -7.23
CA ASP A 107 -11.35 -6.23 -7.04
C ASP A 107 -12.45 -6.71 -6.07
N GLN A 108 -12.53 -8.02 -5.86
CA GLN A 108 -13.54 -8.61 -4.95
C GLN A 108 -13.36 -8.14 -3.50
N LYS A 109 -12.12 -8.05 -3.01
CA LYS A 109 -11.82 -7.62 -1.64
C LYS A 109 -12.33 -6.19 -1.40
N ALA A 110 -12.18 -5.32 -2.40
CA ALA A 110 -12.69 -3.97 -2.38
C ALA A 110 -14.22 -3.91 -2.34
N SER A 111 -14.88 -4.72 -3.17
CA SER A 111 -16.34 -4.83 -3.18
C SER A 111 -16.88 -5.24 -1.80
N ASP A 112 -16.29 -6.27 -1.19
CA ASP A 112 -16.69 -6.79 0.11
C ASP A 112 -16.50 -5.76 1.23
N ARG A 113 -15.34 -5.10 1.28
CA ARG A 113 -15.08 -4.03 2.26
C ARG A 113 -16.00 -2.83 2.06
N SER A 114 -16.24 -2.46 0.82
CA SER A 114 -17.10 -1.33 0.45
C SER A 114 -18.54 -1.55 0.91
N ARG A 115 -19.09 -2.78 0.80
CA ARG A 115 -20.42 -3.13 1.33
C ARG A 115 -20.56 -2.76 2.80
N SER A 116 -19.66 -3.23 3.67
CA SER A 116 -19.73 -2.89 5.10
C SER A 116 -19.58 -1.39 5.37
N ALA A 117 -18.79 -0.69 4.56
CA ALA A 117 -18.66 0.77 4.66
C ALA A 117 -19.96 1.49 4.27
N PHE A 118 -20.63 1.06 3.20
CA PHE A 118 -21.94 1.61 2.78
C PHE A 118 -23.00 1.37 3.84
N THR A 119 -23.05 0.18 4.44
CA THR A 119 -23.95 -0.12 5.54
C THR A 119 -23.70 0.81 6.74
N SER A 120 -22.43 1.02 7.12
CA SER A 120 -22.07 1.97 8.18
C SER A 120 -22.53 3.40 7.88
N ILE A 121 -22.35 3.87 6.64
CA ILE A 121 -22.78 5.21 6.22
C ILE A 121 -24.31 5.33 6.26
N ALA A 122 -25.04 4.34 5.75
CA ALA A 122 -26.50 4.34 5.77
C ALA A 122 -27.06 4.34 7.20
N ILE A 123 -26.46 3.57 8.13
CA ILE A 123 -26.79 3.65 9.56
C ILE A 123 -26.52 5.05 10.09
N THR A 124 -25.34 5.61 9.79
CA THR A 124 -24.95 6.96 10.25
C THR A 124 -25.95 8.01 9.79
N LYS A 125 -26.35 7.99 8.52
CA LYS A 125 -27.36 8.91 7.96
C LYS A 125 -28.71 8.78 8.67
N ARG A 126 -29.20 7.54 8.86
CA ARG A 126 -30.48 7.28 9.54
C ARG A 126 -30.48 7.78 10.98
N LEU A 127 -29.43 7.48 11.74
CA LEU A 127 -29.32 7.92 13.12
C LEU A 127 -29.16 9.45 13.23
N THR A 128 -28.41 10.07 12.31
CA THR A 128 -28.28 11.54 12.24
C THR A 128 -29.63 12.21 11.91
N ALA A 129 -30.42 11.60 11.01
CA ALA A 129 -31.77 12.08 10.69
C ALA A 129 -32.74 11.98 11.88
N LEU A 130 -32.49 11.09 12.84
CA LEU A 130 -33.22 11.00 14.11
C LEU A 130 -32.76 12.02 15.17
N GLY A 131 -31.84 12.92 14.82
CA GLY A 131 -31.35 13.99 15.68
C GLY A 131 -30.10 13.66 16.50
N LEU A 132 -29.51 12.47 16.32
CA LEU A 132 -28.27 12.09 17.00
C LEU A 132 -27.08 12.84 16.39
N ARG A 133 -26.23 13.41 17.24
CA ARG A 133 -25.04 14.17 16.86
C ARG A 133 -23.82 13.25 16.70
N GLU A 134 -22.80 13.72 15.98
CA GLU A 134 -21.52 13.00 15.77
C GLU A 134 -20.93 12.46 17.09
N ARG A 135 -21.03 13.24 18.17
CA ARG A 135 -20.52 12.85 19.50
C ARG A 135 -21.27 11.63 20.05
N GLU A 136 -22.59 11.59 19.93
CA GLU A 136 -23.43 10.49 20.42
C GLU A 136 -23.21 9.22 19.58
N LEU A 137 -23.05 9.36 18.27
CA LEU A 137 -22.70 8.23 17.39
C LEU A 137 -21.32 7.65 17.68
N ARG A 138 -20.38 8.51 18.12
CA ARG A 138 -19.00 8.11 18.41
C ARG A 138 -18.82 7.44 19.78
N PHE A 139 -19.52 7.92 20.80
CA PHE A 139 -19.33 7.47 22.18
C PHE A 139 -20.53 6.71 22.78
N GLY A 140 -21.70 6.81 22.15
CA GLY A 140 -22.95 6.19 22.64
C GLY A 140 -23.19 4.76 22.17
N ILE A 141 -22.31 4.20 21.32
CA ILE A 141 -22.35 2.81 20.85
C ILE A 141 -20.96 2.20 20.96
N LEU A 142 -20.87 1.00 21.54
CA LEU A 142 -19.59 0.29 21.63
C LEU A 142 -19.17 -0.24 20.26
N PRO A 143 -17.87 -0.21 19.90
CA PRO A 143 -17.38 -0.73 18.62
C PRO A 143 -17.79 -2.19 18.35
N SER A 144 -17.81 -3.02 19.39
CA SER A 144 -18.24 -4.43 19.30
C SER A 144 -19.72 -4.59 18.90
N GLN A 145 -20.58 -3.69 19.36
CA GLN A 145 -22.00 -3.69 18.99
C GLN A 145 -22.15 -3.35 17.51
N ILE A 146 -21.41 -2.35 17.01
CA ILE A 146 -21.44 -1.95 15.60
C ILE A 146 -20.92 -3.07 14.70
N SER A 147 -19.76 -3.65 15.04
CA SER A 147 -19.17 -4.73 14.24
C SER A 147 -20.06 -5.97 14.20
N SER A 148 -20.84 -6.23 15.26
CA SER A 148 -21.80 -7.33 15.29
C SER A 148 -23.08 -7.06 14.49
N ALA A 149 -23.47 -5.78 14.37
CA ALA A 149 -24.68 -5.37 13.66
C ALA A 149 -24.47 -5.23 12.15
N ILE A 150 -23.25 -4.95 11.69
CA ILE A 150 -22.91 -4.78 10.27
C ILE A 150 -22.40 -6.11 9.68
N PRO A 151 -23.09 -6.69 8.70
CA PRO A 151 -22.63 -7.91 8.05
C PRO A 151 -21.26 -7.75 7.40
N ASN A 152 -20.44 -8.81 7.50
CA ASN A 152 -19.10 -8.88 6.91
C ASN A 152 -18.16 -7.73 7.31
N CYS A 153 -18.43 -7.05 8.44
CA CYS A 153 -17.53 -6.02 8.95
C CYS A 153 -16.12 -6.62 9.06
N PRO A 154 -15.09 -6.02 8.44
CA PRO A 154 -13.73 -6.54 8.52
C PRO A 154 -13.24 -6.37 9.97
N ILE A 155 -13.32 -7.46 10.72
CA ILE A 155 -12.64 -7.60 12.00
C ILE A 155 -11.16 -7.82 11.66
N PRO A 156 -10.21 -7.11 12.31
CA PRO A 156 -8.79 -7.37 12.11
C PRO A 156 -8.53 -8.86 12.28
N THR A 157 -8.10 -9.54 11.21
CA THR A 157 -7.86 -10.98 11.23
C THR A 157 -6.47 -11.33 11.78
N VAL A 158 -5.64 -10.31 11.97
CA VAL A 158 -4.26 -10.44 12.44
C VAL A 158 -4.20 -9.95 13.88
N ASP A 159 -4.29 -10.87 14.82
CA ASP A 159 -4.13 -10.58 16.24
C ASP A 159 -2.65 -10.33 16.60
N HIS A 160 -1.73 -10.94 15.85
CA HIS A 160 -0.29 -10.82 16.07
C HIS A 160 0.48 -10.64 14.75
N CYS A 161 1.29 -9.58 14.69
CA CYS A 161 2.26 -9.37 13.63
C CYS A 161 3.62 -9.94 14.04
N TYR A 162 4.03 -11.02 13.40
CA TYR A 162 5.34 -11.63 13.64
C TYR A 162 6.48 -10.74 13.14
N ALA A 163 7.62 -10.86 13.80
CA ALA A 163 8.87 -10.28 13.37
C ALA A 163 9.27 -10.84 11.98
N THR A 164 9.28 -9.98 10.96
CA THR A 164 9.71 -10.35 9.60
C THR A 164 10.82 -9.41 9.12
N ASN A 165 11.75 -9.97 8.34
CA ASN A 165 12.84 -9.20 7.72
C ASN A 165 12.34 -8.32 6.58
N TYR A 166 11.26 -8.74 5.91
CA TYR A 166 10.74 -8.10 4.70
C TYR A 166 9.32 -7.59 4.88
N ARG A 167 8.99 -6.58 4.07
CA ARG A 167 7.66 -5.95 3.98
C ARG A 167 6.67 -6.89 3.29
N SER A 168 5.44 -6.92 3.78
CA SER A 168 4.33 -7.49 3.02
C SER A 168 4.02 -6.65 1.76
N PHE A 169 3.46 -7.25 0.71
CA PHE A 169 3.10 -6.51 -0.51
C PHE A 169 1.94 -5.53 -0.29
N SER A 170 1.02 -5.84 0.61
CA SER A 170 -0.11 -4.98 0.91
C SER A 170 0.22 -3.87 1.92
N GLY A 171 1.38 -3.90 2.56
CA GLY A 171 1.73 -3.00 3.67
C GLY A 171 1.14 -3.40 5.03
N ILE A 172 0.45 -4.54 5.13
CA ILE A 172 -0.04 -5.08 6.40
C ILE A 172 1.13 -5.42 7.34
N CYS A 173 0.95 -5.25 8.65
CA CYS A 173 1.96 -5.49 9.69
C CYS A 173 3.23 -4.62 9.58
N ASN A 174 3.14 -3.48 8.88
CA ASN A 174 4.15 -2.45 9.04
C ASN A 174 4.12 -1.91 10.48
N ASN A 175 2.93 -1.45 10.91
CA ASN A 175 2.65 -1.10 12.29
C ASN A 175 2.20 -2.36 13.07
N VAL A 176 2.89 -2.67 14.17
CA VAL A 176 2.64 -3.89 14.95
C VAL A 176 1.43 -3.75 15.88
N ALA A 177 1.16 -2.55 16.39
CA ALA A 177 0.00 -2.27 17.25
C ALA A 177 -1.31 -2.16 16.44
N HIS A 178 -1.22 -1.64 15.22
CA HIS A 178 -2.36 -1.47 14.32
C HIS A 178 -2.02 -2.04 12.92
N PRO A 179 -2.16 -3.36 12.73
CA PRO A 179 -1.67 -4.08 11.54
C PRO A 179 -2.15 -3.54 10.19
N GLU A 180 -3.36 -2.97 10.14
CA GLU A 180 -3.96 -2.46 8.91
C GLU A 180 -3.54 -1.01 8.56
N TRP A 181 -2.88 -0.27 9.46
CA TRP A 181 -2.48 1.11 9.15
C TRP A 181 -1.53 1.15 7.95
N GLY A 182 -1.88 1.98 6.96
CA GLY A 182 -1.17 2.10 5.69
C GLY A 182 -1.30 0.91 4.74
N SER A 183 -2.09 -0.11 5.07
CA SER A 183 -2.28 -1.26 4.17
C SER A 183 -3.26 -0.98 3.03
N SER A 184 -3.10 -1.68 1.90
CA SER A 184 -4.00 -1.54 0.76
C SER A 184 -5.44 -1.96 1.09
N HIS A 185 -6.40 -1.34 0.41
CA HIS A 185 -7.85 -1.48 0.62
C HIS A 185 -8.35 -0.89 1.95
N THR A 186 -7.54 -0.09 2.64
CA THR A 186 -7.97 0.68 3.82
C THR A 186 -8.27 2.12 3.45
N LYS A 187 -8.90 2.86 4.37
CA LYS A 187 -9.21 4.26 4.14
C LYS A 187 -7.95 5.13 4.06
N PHE A 188 -8.05 6.26 3.36
CA PHE A 188 -7.06 7.32 3.48
C PHE A 188 -7.03 7.90 4.91
N GLY A 189 -5.86 8.41 5.31
CA GLY A 189 -5.71 9.33 6.43
C GLY A 189 -6.25 10.71 6.05
N ARG A 190 -6.48 11.59 7.03
CA ARG A 190 -6.87 12.98 6.75
C ARG A 190 -6.06 13.96 7.58
N ILE A 191 -5.71 15.10 6.99
CA ILE A 191 -5.09 16.22 7.69
C ILE A 191 -6.17 16.99 8.45
N LEU A 192 -7.30 17.26 7.79
CA LEU A 192 -8.47 17.90 8.39
C LEU A 192 -9.69 16.97 8.36
N LYS A 193 -10.69 17.27 9.20
CA LYS A 193 -11.96 16.53 9.15
C LYS A 193 -12.63 16.70 7.78
N PRO A 194 -13.35 15.68 7.28
CA PRO A 194 -14.09 15.81 6.02
C PRO A 194 -15.17 16.88 6.13
N ASP A 195 -15.44 17.54 5.00
CA ASP A 195 -16.44 18.60 4.84
C ASP A 195 -17.52 18.15 3.85
N TYR A 196 -18.59 17.59 4.39
CA TYR A 196 -19.80 17.17 3.66
C TYR A 196 -20.98 18.02 4.10
N SER A 197 -21.91 18.32 3.20
CA SER A 197 -23.03 19.22 3.49
C SER A 197 -24.00 18.66 4.54
N ASP A 198 -24.16 17.33 4.56
CA ASP A 198 -24.95 16.58 5.55
C ASP A 198 -24.10 16.11 6.75
N GLY A 199 -22.81 16.45 6.77
CA GLY A 199 -21.83 15.96 7.74
C GLY A 199 -21.46 14.48 7.59
N VAL A 200 -22.00 13.77 6.58
CA VAL A 200 -21.81 12.33 6.42
C VAL A 200 -21.25 11.98 5.04
N SER A 201 -21.92 12.30 3.93
CA SER A 201 -21.45 11.90 2.60
C SER A 201 -21.83 12.80 1.43
N ASP A 202 -22.75 13.74 1.63
CA ASP A 202 -23.29 14.54 0.54
C ASP A 202 -22.30 15.65 0.15
N PRO A 203 -22.01 15.83 -1.15
CA PRO A 203 -21.01 16.81 -1.60
C PRO A 203 -21.29 18.21 -1.05
N ARG A 204 -20.21 18.93 -0.74
CA ARG A 204 -20.27 20.28 -0.17
C ARG A 204 -21.13 21.23 -1.00
N LEU A 205 -21.89 22.08 -0.29
CA LEU A 205 -22.67 23.18 -0.85
C LEU A 205 -21.96 24.51 -0.59
N SER A 206 -22.26 25.51 -1.42
CA SER A 206 -21.74 26.88 -1.25
C SER A 206 -22.19 27.47 0.08
N LEU A 207 -21.23 27.99 0.85
CA LEU A 207 -21.48 28.51 2.19
C LEU A 207 -22.42 29.73 2.13
N GLY A 208 -23.40 29.78 3.03
CA GLY A 208 -24.38 30.87 3.13
C GLY A 208 -25.49 30.87 2.08
N THR A 209 -25.27 30.26 0.90
CA THR A 209 -26.33 30.14 -0.13
C THR A 209 -27.01 28.77 -0.14
N ASN A 210 -26.35 27.74 0.40
CA ASN A 210 -26.79 26.33 0.36
C ASN A 210 -27.10 25.83 -1.08
N LYS A 211 -26.46 26.44 -2.09
CA LYS A 211 -26.57 26.03 -3.49
C LYS A 211 -25.41 25.10 -3.87
N PRO A 212 -25.56 24.27 -4.92
CA PRO A 212 -24.45 23.49 -5.45
C PRO A 212 -23.24 24.36 -5.78
N LEU A 213 -22.04 23.82 -5.54
CA LEU A 213 -20.80 24.46 -5.97
C LEU A 213 -20.75 24.57 -7.51
N PRO A 214 -19.94 25.50 -8.07
CA PRO A 214 -19.90 25.77 -9.50
C PRO A 214 -19.57 24.53 -10.33
N SER A 215 -20.10 24.44 -11.56
CA SER A 215 -19.82 23.30 -12.46
C SER A 215 -18.31 23.08 -12.61
N VAL A 216 -17.85 21.85 -12.32
CA VAL A 216 -16.42 21.49 -12.44
C VAL A 216 -15.90 21.63 -13.87
N ARG A 217 -16.75 21.36 -14.87
CA ARG A 217 -16.42 21.58 -16.28
C ARG A 217 -16.37 23.06 -16.62
N GLY A 218 -17.29 23.86 -16.08
CA GLY A 218 -17.23 25.31 -16.20
C GLY A 218 -15.93 25.88 -15.62
N LEU A 219 -15.49 25.39 -14.46
CA LEU A 219 -14.21 25.77 -13.85
C LEU A 219 -13.00 25.34 -14.68
N SER A 220 -12.99 24.09 -15.17
CA SER A 220 -11.96 23.56 -16.08
C SER A 220 -11.78 24.45 -17.32
N LEU A 221 -12.88 24.86 -17.95
CA LEU A 221 -12.86 25.73 -19.14
C LEU A 221 -12.44 27.18 -18.83
N THR A 222 -12.86 27.72 -17.69
CA THR A 222 -12.72 29.14 -17.38
C THR A 222 -11.38 29.48 -16.73
N LEU A 223 -10.93 28.62 -15.82
CA LEU A 223 -9.77 28.87 -14.95
C LEU A 223 -8.48 28.22 -15.48
N PHE A 224 -8.56 27.04 -16.10
CA PHE A 224 -7.36 26.31 -16.52
C PHE A 224 -6.98 26.64 -17.96
N THR A 225 -5.75 27.13 -18.15
CA THR A 225 -5.29 27.59 -19.46
C THR A 225 -4.10 26.78 -19.99
N PRO A 226 -3.98 26.60 -21.33
CA PRO A 226 -2.86 25.87 -21.91
C PRO A 226 -1.58 26.72 -22.01
N ARG A 227 -1.70 28.05 -21.89
CA ARG A 227 -0.56 28.98 -22.04
C ARG A 227 0.32 28.92 -20.82
N GLY A 228 1.62 28.80 -21.06
CA GLY A 228 2.56 28.69 -19.96
C GLY A 228 3.98 29.08 -20.28
N GLN A 229 4.63 29.72 -19.32
CA GLN A 229 6.08 29.91 -19.33
C GLN A 229 6.76 28.61 -18.88
N THR A 230 7.84 28.25 -19.56
CA THR A 230 8.73 27.17 -19.17
C THR A 230 9.57 27.58 -17.97
N HIS A 231 9.91 26.61 -17.12
CA HIS A 231 10.93 26.76 -16.10
C HIS A 231 12.32 26.75 -16.77
N SER A 232 13.28 27.52 -16.28
CA SER A 232 14.62 27.62 -16.87
C SER A 232 15.46 26.36 -16.62
N GLU A 233 15.36 25.80 -15.41
CA GLU A 233 16.33 24.82 -14.92
C GLU A 233 15.79 23.40 -14.69
N VAL A 234 14.49 23.20 -14.49
CA VAL A 234 13.94 21.91 -14.01
C VAL A 234 13.42 21.08 -15.18
N THR A 235 13.83 19.82 -15.25
CA THR A 235 13.54 18.90 -16.36
C THR A 235 12.19 18.19 -16.19
N THR A 236 11.65 17.65 -17.28
CA THR A 236 10.42 16.84 -17.24
C THR A 236 10.60 15.47 -16.58
N MET A 237 11.83 15.10 -16.16
CA MET A 237 12.05 13.97 -15.25
C MET A 237 11.31 14.15 -13.92
N LEU A 238 11.15 15.39 -13.44
CA LEU A 238 10.47 15.69 -12.18
C LEU A 238 9.01 15.20 -12.14
N PRO A 239 8.10 15.60 -13.05
CA PRO A 239 6.72 15.11 -13.04
C PRO A 239 6.61 13.61 -13.35
N ILE A 240 7.57 13.00 -14.06
CA ILE A 240 7.62 11.54 -14.20
C ILE A 240 7.92 10.87 -12.86
N TRP A 241 8.89 11.39 -12.09
CA TRP A 241 9.15 10.88 -10.73
C TRP A 241 7.98 11.12 -9.78
N MET A 242 7.29 12.26 -9.88
CA MET A 242 6.03 12.50 -9.16
C MET A 242 5.00 11.43 -9.47
N GLN A 243 4.84 11.04 -10.74
CA GLN A 243 3.92 10.00 -11.13
C GLN A 243 4.27 8.64 -10.52
N LEU A 244 5.56 8.28 -10.44
CA LEU A 244 5.99 7.04 -9.80
C LEU A 244 5.64 7.02 -8.31
N ILE A 245 5.99 8.09 -7.57
CA ILE A 245 5.64 8.24 -6.14
C ILE A 245 4.12 8.17 -5.96
N SER A 246 3.36 8.88 -6.81
CA SER A 246 1.91 8.85 -6.77
C SER A 246 1.38 7.44 -6.97
N SER A 247 1.87 6.72 -7.97
CA SER A 247 1.42 5.36 -8.29
C SER A 247 1.79 4.34 -7.21
N ASP A 248 2.81 4.64 -6.40
CA ASP A 248 3.26 3.79 -5.30
C ASP A 248 2.34 3.92 -4.07
N MET A 249 1.89 5.14 -3.79
CA MET A 249 1.20 5.47 -2.54
C MET A 249 -0.31 5.71 -2.67
N VAL A 250 -0.81 5.94 -3.89
CA VAL A 250 -2.18 6.38 -4.17
C VAL A 250 -2.79 5.58 -5.31
N ASN A 251 -3.92 4.95 -5.03
CA ASN A 251 -4.80 4.40 -6.06
C ASN A 251 -6.26 4.63 -5.68
N ILE A 252 -6.90 5.62 -6.34
CA ILE A 252 -8.31 5.99 -6.16
C ILE A 252 -9.12 5.32 -7.28
N VAL A 253 -10.05 4.46 -6.89
CA VAL A 253 -10.87 3.67 -7.81
C VAL A 253 -12.31 4.18 -7.80
N PRO A 254 -12.91 4.55 -8.95
CA PRO A 254 -14.33 4.90 -9.01
C PRO A 254 -15.20 3.66 -8.76
N PHE A 255 -16.43 3.85 -8.30
CA PHE A 255 -17.37 2.75 -8.10
C PHE A 255 -17.67 2.05 -9.43
N GLN A 256 -17.55 0.72 -9.41
CA GLN A 256 -17.65 -0.16 -10.57
C GLN A 256 -18.45 -1.39 -10.18
N SER A 257 -19.12 -2.01 -11.16
CA SER A 257 -19.65 -3.36 -10.97
C SER A 257 -18.52 -4.37 -11.15
N VAL A 258 -18.44 -5.31 -10.22
CA VAL A 258 -17.50 -6.44 -10.25
C VAL A 258 -18.31 -7.70 -10.54
N THR A 259 -18.18 -8.24 -11.75
CA THR A 259 -18.80 -9.51 -12.15
C THR A 259 -17.82 -10.67 -12.02
N ASP A 260 -18.32 -11.81 -11.54
CA ASP A 260 -17.56 -13.06 -11.32
C ASP A 260 -16.28 -12.90 -10.47
N GLY A 261 -16.20 -11.84 -9.66
CA GLY A 261 -15.06 -11.50 -8.80
C GLY A 261 -13.77 -11.12 -9.55
N ARG A 262 -13.83 -10.93 -10.88
CA ARG A 262 -12.64 -10.71 -11.72
C ARG A 262 -12.80 -9.62 -12.78
N THR A 263 -14.03 -9.33 -13.22
CA THR A 263 -14.27 -8.40 -14.32
C THR A 263 -14.92 -7.14 -13.78
N SER A 264 -14.26 -6.00 -13.97
CA SER A 264 -14.73 -4.70 -13.46
C SER A 264 -15.21 -3.82 -14.61
N SER A 265 -16.43 -3.29 -14.48
CA SER A 265 -17.08 -2.49 -15.52
C SER A 265 -17.59 -1.17 -14.94
N ALA A 266 -17.36 -0.07 -15.66
CA ALA A 266 -17.87 1.24 -15.27
C ALA A 266 -19.40 1.29 -15.26
N LEU A 267 -19.94 2.11 -14.36
CA LEU A 267 -21.35 2.44 -14.35
C LEU A 267 -21.71 3.33 -15.57
N PRO A 268 -22.81 3.05 -16.29
CA PRO A 268 -23.26 3.86 -17.41
C PRO A 268 -23.98 5.14 -16.95
N CYS A 269 -23.31 5.99 -16.15
CA CYS A 269 -23.91 7.15 -15.47
C CYS A 269 -24.50 8.23 -16.40
N CYS A 270 -24.11 8.22 -17.68
CA CYS A 270 -24.64 9.12 -18.70
C CYS A 270 -25.82 8.55 -19.49
N LYS A 271 -26.23 7.30 -19.24
CA LYS A 271 -27.31 6.65 -19.95
C LYS A 271 -28.66 7.17 -19.46
N ARG A 272 -29.53 7.58 -20.39
CA ARG A 272 -30.90 7.99 -20.06
C ARG A 272 -31.67 6.83 -19.41
N GLY A 273 -32.40 7.13 -18.33
CA GLY A 273 -33.18 6.14 -17.59
C GLY A 273 -32.35 5.24 -16.66
N PHE A 274 -31.02 5.39 -16.65
CA PHE A 274 -30.17 4.75 -15.66
C PHE A 274 -30.05 5.65 -14.44
N ASN A 275 -30.36 5.12 -13.26
CA ASN A 275 -30.21 5.82 -12.00
C ASN A 275 -29.51 4.91 -10.99
N HIS A 276 -28.40 5.40 -10.44
CA HIS A 276 -27.61 4.71 -9.44
C HIS A 276 -27.06 5.76 -8.47
N THR A 277 -27.12 5.52 -7.17
CA THR A 277 -26.77 6.56 -6.15
C THR A 277 -25.31 6.98 -6.22
N GLU A 278 -24.42 6.08 -6.62
CA GLU A 278 -22.99 6.38 -6.83
C GLU A 278 -22.67 7.02 -8.19
N CYS A 279 -23.67 7.24 -9.06
CA CYS A 279 -23.46 8.02 -10.27
C CYS A 279 -23.52 9.51 -9.96
N ASP A 280 -22.41 10.20 -10.22
CA ASP A 280 -22.29 11.64 -10.04
C ASP A 280 -21.68 12.23 -11.32
N ALA A 281 -22.43 12.10 -12.40
CA ALA A 281 -22.00 12.50 -13.74
C ALA A 281 -21.65 13.99 -13.80
N ILE A 282 -20.65 14.34 -14.60
CA ILE A 282 -20.24 15.73 -14.77
C ILE A 282 -21.08 16.34 -15.88
N GLU A 283 -21.90 17.32 -15.53
CA GLU A 283 -22.73 18.05 -16.48
C GLU A 283 -21.87 18.89 -17.44
N VAL A 284 -22.18 18.82 -18.73
CA VAL A 284 -21.55 19.65 -19.75
C VAL A 284 -22.34 20.94 -19.95
N PRO A 285 -21.71 22.12 -19.74
CA PRO A 285 -22.36 23.41 -19.99
C PRO A 285 -22.79 23.56 -21.46
N SER A 286 -23.92 24.22 -21.71
CA SER A 286 -24.40 24.50 -23.07
C SER A 286 -23.44 25.36 -23.91
N ALA A 287 -22.61 26.17 -23.25
CA ALA A 287 -21.58 27.00 -23.87
C ALA A 287 -20.25 26.25 -24.08
N ASP A 288 -20.15 24.95 -23.76
CA ASP A 288 -18.90 24.18 -23.88
C ASP A 288 -18.43 24.10 -25.35
N PRO A 289 -17.27 24.66 -25.70
CA PRO A 289 -16.84 24.72 -27.09
C PRO A 289 -16.50 23.34 -27.68
N ALA A 290 -16.09 22.38 -26.87
CA ALA A 290 -15.65 21.06 -27.30
C ALA A 290 -16.81 20.04 -27.33
N TYR A 291 -17.70 20.09 -26.34
CA TYR A 291 -18.67 19.02 -26.09
C TYR A 291 -20.12 19.36 -26.44
N ARG A 292 -20.51 20.65 -26.50
CA ARG A 292 -21.92 21.09 -26.57
C ARG A 292 -22.77 20.49 -27.69
N THR A 293 -22.17 20.09 -28.82
CA THR A 293 -22.89 19.58 -29.98
C THR A 293 -23.02 18.05 -30.00
N ARG A 294 -22.33 17.36 -29.09
CA ARG A 294 -22.13 15.90 -29.18
C ARG A 294 -22.48 15.15 -27.89
N LEU A 295 -22.37 15.78 -26.73
CA LEU A 295 -22.65 15.15 -25.44
C LEU A 295 -23.13 16.15 -24.38
N ASN A 296 -23.96 15.65 -23.46
CA ASN A 296 -24.56 16.43 -22.39
C ASN A 296 -23.93 16.14 -21.02
N CYS A 297 -23.12 15.09 -20.90
CA CYS A 297 -22.44 14.72 -19.67
C CYS A 297 -21.14 13.95 -19.94
N ILE A 298 -20.22 14.02 -18.99
CA ILE A 298 -19.02 13.18 -18.92
C ILE A 298 -19.28 12.10 -17.86
N PRO A 299 -19.13 10.80 -18.19
CA PRO A 299 -19.35 9.71 -17.24
C PRO A 299 -18.41 9.83 -16.03
N HIS A 300 -18.99 9.83 -14.83
CA HIS A 300 -18.25 9.85 -13.57
C HIS A 300 -19.06 9.13 -12.48
N ALA A 301 -18.39 8.27 -11.72
CA ALA A 301 -18.94 7.61 -10.55
C ALA A 301 -18.10 7.99 -9.33
N ARG A 302 -18.72 8.05 -8.16
CA ARG A 302 -18.06 8.36 -6.89
C ARG A 302 -16.98 7.32 -6.57
N SER A 303 -15.96 7.69 -5.82
CA SER A 303 -14.87 6.80 -5.42
C SER A 303 -15.34 5.71 -4.46
N ILE A 304 -14.78 4.51 -4.59
CA ILE A 304 -15.03 3.39 -3.66
C ILE A 304 -14.59 3.79 -2.24
N ILE A 305 -15.33 3.29 -1.27
CA ILE A 305 -15.16 3.59 0.14
C ILE A 305 -14.60 2.40 0.91
N ALA A 306 -13.91 2.69 2.00
CA ALA A 306 -13.40 1.69 2.94
C ALA A 306 -14.06 1.89 4.31
N PRO A 307 -14.33 0.80 5.05
CA PRO A 307 -14.90 0.91 6.38
C PRO A 307 -13.87 1.54 7.32
N ARG A 308 -14.38 2.26 8.31
CA ARG A 308 -13.56 2.67 9.45
C ARG A 308 -13.21 1.43 10.27
N GLU A 309 -12.17 1.52 11.09
CA GLU A 309 -11.79 0.45 12.01
C GLU A 309 -13.02 -0.03 12.81
N SER A 310 -13.24 -1.35 12.87
CA SER A 310 -14.43 -1.98 13.48
C SER A 310 -15.77 -1.47 12.95
N CYS A 311 -15.80 -0.99 11.70
CA CYS A 311 -16.96 -0.37 11.05
C CYS A 311 -17.60 0.77 11.83
N LYS A 312 -16.81 1.51 12.63
CA LYS A 312 -17.28 2.67 13.39
C LYS A 312 -18.11 3.61 12.51
N LEU A 313 -19.25 4.06 13.02
CA LEU A 313 -20.14 5.01 12.34
C LEU A 313 -19.45 6.36 12.12
N GLY A 314 -19.90 7.11 11.11
CA GLY A 314 -19.40 8.44 10.80
C GLY A 314 -19.34 8.74 9.30
N PRO A 315 -18.58 9.79 8.91
CA PRO A 315 -18.57 10.27 7.54
C PRO A 315 -17.90 9.29 6.58
N ARG A 316 -18.19 9.48 5.30
CA ARG A 316 -17.67 8.74 4.16
C ARG A 316 -16.14 8.84 4.09
N GLU A 317 -15.48 7.70 3.93
CA GLU A 317 -14.03 7.57 3.84
C GLU A 317 -13.65 6.75 2.61
N GLN A 318 -12.87 7.34 1.71
CA GLN A 318 -12.49 6.69 0.45
C GLN A 318 -11.37 5.67 0.69
N ALA A 319 -11.40 4.60 -0.09
CA ALA A 319 -10.42 3.53 -0.03
C ALA A 319 -9.15 3.89 -0.83
N ASN A 320 -7.98 3.58 -0.27
CA ASN A 320 -6.73 3.54 -0.99
C ASN A 320 -6.42 2.10 -1.40
N PHE A 321 -6.26 1.85 -2.70
CA PHE A 321 -5.95 0.52 -3.21
C PHE A 321 -4.46 0.24 -3.31
N ALA A 322 -3.63 1.27 -3.15
CA ALA A 322 -2.18 1.15 -3.04
C ALA A 322 -1.74 0.89 -1.59
N SER A 323 -0.52 0.40 -1.40
CA SER A 323 0.15 0.50 -0.10
C SER A 323 0.34 2.01 0.19
N SER A 324 0.32 2.43 1.46
CA SER A 324 0.57 3.85 1.79
C SER A 324 2.07 4.16 1.99
N TYR A 325 2.94 3.18 1.75
CA TYR A 325 4.36 3.28 1.99
C TYR A 325 5.09 3.52 0.66
N LEU A 326 6.27 4.15 0.72
CA LEU A 326 7.13 4.29 -0.45
C LEU A 326 7.97 3.00 -0.58
N ASP A 327 7.35 1.93 -1.05
CA ASP A 327 7.90 0.56 -1.07
C ASP A 327 8.03 -0.04 -2.48
N ALA A 328 8.03 0.84 -3.49
CA ALA A 328 8.20 0.48 -4.90
C ALA A 328 7.14 -0.52 -5.41
N SER A 329 5.93 -0.47 -4.86
CA SER A 329 4.78 -1.24 -5.30
C SER A 329 4.39 -0.96 -6.76
N PHE A 330 4.80 0.17 -7.34
CA PHE A 330 4.66 0.39 -8.78
C PHE A 330 5.46 -0.62 -9.62
N ILE A 331 6.53 -1.23 -9.07
CA ILE A 331 7.31 -2.31 -9.67
C ILE A 331 6.76 -3.67 -9.25
N TYR A 332 6.56 -3.87 -7.94
CA TYR A 332 6.33 -5.19 -7.35
C TYR A 332 4.84 -5.57 -7.21
N GLY A 333 3.95 -4.58 -7.29
CA GLY A 333 2.51 -4.71 -7.04
C GLY A 333 2.18 -4.70 -5.55
N SER A 334 0.92 -4.38 -5.23
CA SER A 334 0.42 -4.34 -3.84
C SER A 334 -0.27 -5.65 -3.40
N THR A 335 -0.21 -6.70 -4.23
CA THR A 335 -0.80 -8.03 -3.96
C THR A 335 0.19 -9.14 -4.27
N MET A 336 0.06 -10.25 -3.55
CA MET A 336 0.90 -11.43 -3.73
C MET A 336 0.71 -12.06 -5.13
N GLU A 337 -0.51 -12.03 -5.65
CA GLU A 337 -0.85 -12.55 -6.97
C GLU A 337 -0.12 -11.77 -8.08
N LYS A 338 -0.11 -10.44 -7.98
CA LYS A 338 0.59 -9.56 -8.93
C LYS A 338 2.11 -9.75 -8.82
N ALA A 339 2.65 -9.82 -7.60
CA ALA A 339 4.08 -10.06 -7.39
C ALA A 339 4.52 -11.40 -8.00
N LYS A 340 3.77 -12.48 -7.78
CA LYS A 340 4.05 -13.81 -8.38
C LYS A 340 3.99 -13.77 -9.90
N LEU A 341 3.02 -13.05 -10.49
CA LEU A 341 2.90 -12.91 -11.94
C LEU A 341 4.13 -12.26 -12.59
N LEU A 342 4.78 -11.34 -11.87
CA LEU A 342 5.92 -10.56 -12.35
C LEU A 342 7.28 -11.25 -12.11
N ARG A 343 7.33 -12.35 -11.35
CA ARG A 343 8.57 -13.08 -11.03
C ARG A 343 8.87 -14.19 -12.03
N THR A 344 10.15 -14.45 -12.25
CA THR A 344 10.63 -15.62 -13.03
C THR A 344 10.76 -16.88 -12.18
N PHE A 345 10.85 -16.72 -10.85
CA PHE A 345 11.22 -17.76 -9.88
C PHE A 345 12.58 -18.41 -10.18
N ARG A 346 13.48 -17.64 -10.80
CA ARG A 346 14.88 -18.02 -11.04
C ARG A 346 15.78 -16.86 -10.66
N ASN A 347 16.81 -17.15 -9.86
CA ASN A 347 17.81 -16.20 -9.39
C ASN A 347 17.23 -14.90 -8.80
N GLY A 348 16.04 -14.95 -8.22
CA GLY A 348 15.34 -13.80 -7.65
C GLY A 348 14.94 -12.74 -8.68
N GLN A 349 14.84 -13.06 -9.97
CA GLN A 349 14.62 -12.07 -11.04
C GLN A 349 13.14 -11.80 -11.34
N LEU A 350 12.85 -10.58 -11.78
CA LEU A 350 11.60 -10.18 -12.43
C LEU A 350 11.60 -10.56 -13.91
N ARG A 351 10.39 -10.85 -14.43
CA ARG A 351 10.16 -11.17 -15.84
C ARG A 351 10.45 -9.96 -16.70
N THR A 352 11.13 -10.22 -17.81
CA THR A 352 11.38 -9.25 -18.88
C THR A 352 11.03 -9.89 -20.23
N ALA A 353 10.82 -9.06 -21.25
CA ALA A 353 10.65 -9.50 -22.63
C ALA A 353 11.91 -9.22 -23.48
N GLY A 354 12.05 -9.96 -24.58
CA GLY A 354 13.16 -9.80 -25.53
C GLY A 354 14.55 -10.13 -24.97
N SER A 355 15.58 -9.93 -25.78
CA SER A 355 16.98 -10.16 -25.40
C SER A 355 17.61 -8.98 -24.64
N ILE A 356 16.98 -7.80 -24.68
CA ILE A 356 17.48 -6.56 -24.07
C ILE A 356 16.79 -6.23 -22.75
N GLY A 357 15.98 -7.14 -22.18
CA GLY A 357 15.32 -6.92 -20.89
C GLY A 357 14.27 -5.81 -20.95
N GLU A 358 13.35 -5.88 -21.91
CA GLU A 358 12.19 -4.99 -22.02
C GLU A 358 11.14 -5.33 -20.96
N LEU A 359 10.16 -4.44 -20.78
CA LEU A 359 9.00 -4.74 -19.93
C LEU A 359 8.27 -6.00 -20.44
N PRO A 360 7.85 -6.90 -19.54
CA PRO A 360 7.03 -8.04 -19.94
C PRO A 360 5.72 -7.54 -20.57
N ALA A 361 5.30 -8.18 -21.67
CA ALA A 361 4.04 -7.88 -22.34
C ALA A 361 2.95 -8.88 -21.94
N THR A 362 1.69 -8.50 -22.11
CA THR A 362 0.52 -9.35 -21.82
C THR A 362 0.15 -10.19 -23.05
N ASP A 363 -0.49 -11.34 -22.84
CA ASP A 363 -1.00 -12.23 -23.90
C ASP A 363 -2.26 -11.68 -24.62
N GLY A 364 -2.43 -10.36 -24.70
CA GLY A 364 -3.55 -9.69 -25.39
C GLY A 364 -4.82 -9.46 -24.56
N THR A 365 -4.84 -9.81 -23.26
CA THR A 365 -5.98 -9.54 -22.35
C THR A 365 -6.10 -8.09 -21.91
N LEU A 366 -5.01 -7.33 -21.96
CA LEU A 366 -4.95 -5.90 -21.65
C LEU A 366 -4.91 -5.13 -22.96
N GLN A 367 -5.92 -4.28 -23.23
CA GLN A 367 -5.90 -3.40 -24.40
C GLN A 367 -5.42 -2.01 -23.99
N CYS A 368 -4.35 -1.56 -24.64
CA CYS A 368 -3.87 -0.19 -24.65
C CYS A 368 -4.69 0.58 -25.69
N GLN A 369 -4.34 1.84 -25.96
CA GLN A 369 -5.09 2.68 -26.90
C GLN A 369 -5.30 2.02 -28.27
N ASP A 370 -4.34 1.23 -28.77
CA ASP A 370 -4.44 0.44 -29.99
C ASP A 370 -4.39 -1.07 -29.69
N GLU A 371 -5.30 -1.84 -30.29
CA GLU A 371 -5.45 -3.29 -30.12
C GLU A 371 -4.24 -4.08 -30.62
N HIS A 372 -3.43 -3.50 -31.53
CA HIS A 372 -2.23 -4.14 -32.07
C HIS A 372 -0.96 -3.81 -31.26
N SER A 373 -1.07 -2.86 -30.32
CA SER A 373 0.06 -2.37 -29.53
C SER A 373 0.37 -3.31 -28.35
N ARG A 374 1.65 -3.62 -28.16
CA ARG A 374 2.13 -4.50 -27.08
C ARG A 374 2.06 -3.81 -25.72
N CYS A 375 0.99 -4.01 -24.96
CA CYS A 375 0.88 -3.48 -23.60
C CYS A 375 1.91 -4.09 -22.65
N ALA A 376 2.61 -3.25 -21.90
CA ALA A 376 3.50 -3.68 -20.83
C ALA A 376 2.70 -4.03 -19.56
N ILE A 377 3.23 -4.96 -18.77
CA ILE A 377 2.80 -5.23 -17.39
C ILE A 377 3.90 -4.86 -16.40
N SER A 378 3.49 -4.30 -15.27
CA SER A 378 4.36 -4.04 -14.12
C SER A 378 3.50 -4.08 -12.84
N GLY A 379 4.06 -3.69 -11.70
CA GLY A 379 3.34 -3.64 -10.42
C GLY A 379 2.10 -2.73 -10.48
N SER A 380 2.26 -1.53 -11.05
CA SER A 380 1.17 -0.59 -11.32
C SER A 380 0.54 -0.84 -12.69
N ASP A 381 -0.79 -0.71 -12.76
CA ASP A 381 -1.56 -0.75 -14.02
C ASP A 381 -1.45 0.57 -14.81
N GLN A 382 -0.81 1.60 -14.24
CA GLN A 382 -0.52 2.88 -14.90
C GLN A 382 0.76 2.86 -15.75
N VAL A 383 1.46 1.73 -15.84
CA VAL A 383 2.74 1.60 -16.56
C VAL A 383 2.68 2.10 -18.01
N ASN A 384 1.55 1.91 -18.69
CA ASN A 384 1.37 2.29 -20.09
C ASN A 384 0.89 3.75 -20.28
N LEU A 385 0.63 4.50 -19.19
CA LEU A 385 -0.01 5.81 -19.27
C LEU A 385 0.78 6.81 -20.13
N LEU A 386 2.12 6.77 -20.06
CA LEU A 386 3.02 7.47 -20.96
C LEU A 386 4.22 6.57 -21.25
N ALA A 387 4.79 6.64 -22.46
CA ALA A 387 6.01 5.91 -22.80
C ALA A 387 7.20 6.26 -21.87
N SER A 388 7.23 7.50 -21.36
CA SER A 388 8.20 7.95 -20.35
C SER A 388 8.04 7.24 -19.00
N ILE A 389 6.80 6.94 -18.58
CA ILE A 389 6.54 6.18 -17.35
C ILE A 389 7.00 4.73 -17.55
N ALA A 390 6.59 4.09 -18.66
CA ALA A 390 7.04 2.75 -19.01
C ALA A 390 8.58 2.64 -19.07
N THR A 391 9.26 3.67 -19.57
CA THR A 391 10.73 3.73 -19.58
C THR A 391 11.31 3.69 -18.17
N MET A 392 10.74 4.45 -17.23
CA MET A 392 11.21 4.42 -15.83
C MET A 392 10.89 3.10 -15.12
N HIS A 393 9.76 2.45 -15.42
CA HIS A 393 9.52 1.08 -14.95
C HIS A 393 10.58 0.11 -15.50
N THR A 394 10.98 0.26 -16.76
CA THR A 394 12.05 -0.54 -17.38
C THR A 394 13.38 -0.35 -16.65
N VAL A 395 13.75 0.90 -16.33
CA VAL A 395 14.96 1.25 -15.57
C VAL A 395 14.99 0.47 -14.25
N PHE A 396 13.93 0.53 -13.45
CA PHE A 396 13.96 -0.10 -12.13
C PHE A 396 13.80 -1.62 -12.13
N ILE A 397 13.11 -2.21 -13.12
CA ILE A 397 13.10 -3.67 -13.28
C ILE A 397 14.48 -4.19 -13.65
N ARG A 398 15.19 -3.49 -14.54
CA ARG A 398 16.59 -3.81 -14.87
C ARG A 398 17.50 -3.64 -13.67
N GLN A 399 17.28 -2.60 -12.86
CA GLN A 399 18.03 -2.39 -11.62
C GLN A 399 17.81 -3.55 -10.65
N HIS A 400 16.58 -4.00 -10.45
CA HIS A 400 16.28 -5.16 -9.60
C HIS A 400 16.99 -6.42 -10.10
N ASN A 401 16.89 -6.75 -11.40
CA ASN A 401 17.53 -7.94 -11.95
C ASN A 401 19.06 -7.86 -11.85
N ARG A 402 19.65 -6.69 -12.09
CA ARG A 402 21.08 -6.44 -11.92
C ARG A 402 21.53 -6.69 -10.48
N ILE A 403 20.82 -6.14 -9.50
CA ILE A 403 21.12 -6.34 -8.07
C ILE A 403 21.00 -7.83 -7.73
N SER A 404 19.93 -8.49 -8.18
CA SER A 404 19.69 -9.92 -7.93
C SER A 404 20.83 -10.79 -8.48
N ASP A 405 21.34 -10.50 -9.68
CA ASP A 405 22.49 -11.19 -10.26
C ASP A 405 23.79 -10.96 -9.47
N GLN A 406 24.04 -9.73 -9.02
CA GLN A 406 25.21 -9.41 -8.19
C GLN A 406 25.15 -10.15 -6.85
N LEU A 407 23.99 -10.13 -6.19
CA LEU A 407 23.77 -10.85 -4.93
C LEU A 407 23.86 -12.37 -5.11
N HIS A 408 23.36 -12.93 -6.22
CA HIS A 408 23.48 -14.35 -6.52
C HIS A 408 24.94 -14.78 -6.69
N ASN A 409 25.75 -13.96 -7.37
CA ASN A 409 27.17 -14.24 -7.58
C ASN A 409 27.98 -14.22 -6.28
N LEU A 410 27.64 -13.28 -5.37
CA LEU A 410 28.24 -13.17 -4.04
C LEU A 410 27.77 -14.29 -3.10
N ASN A 411 26.47 -14.54 -3.09
CA ASN A 411 25.78 -15.44 -2.16
C ASN A 411 25.12 -16.60 -2.92
N ARG A 412 25.94 -17.45 -3.55
CA ARG A 412 25.45 -18.60 -4.35
C ARG A 412 24.55 -19.58 -3.58
N HIS A 413 24.59 -19.52 -2.26
CA HIS A 413 23.82 -20.37 -1.38
C HIS A 413 22.40 -19.84 -1.10
N TRP A 414 22.10 -18.58 -1.42
CA TRP A 414 20.77 -17.97 -1.23
C TRP A 414 19.71 -18.59 -2.14
N THR A 415 18.49 -18.64 -1.63
CA THR A 415 17.31 -19.11 -2.38
C THR A 415 16.80 -18.00 -3.31
N ASP A 416 15.99 -18.38 -4.30
CA ASP A 416 15.30 -17.44 -5.19
C ASP A 416 14.48 -16.39 -4.42
N ASP A 417 13.74 -16.84 -3.40
CA ASP A 417 12.93 -15.94 -2.57
C ASP A 417 13.79 -14.94 -1.78
N LYS A 418 14.92 -15.38 -1.20
CA LYS A 418 15.84 -14.49 -0.47
C LYS A 418 16.46 -13.45 -1.42
N LEU A 419 16.91 -13.87 -2.60
CA LEU A 419 17.46 -12.97 -3.62
C LEU A 419 16.43 -11.91 -4.06
N TYR A 420 15.19 -12.35 -4.32
CA TYR A 420 14.12 -11.45 -4.72
C TYR A 420 13.79 -10.42 -3.63
N GLU A 421 13.61 -10.84 -2.38
CA GLU A 421 13.24 -9.93 -1.29
C GLU A 421 14.39 -8.98 -0.91
N GLU A 422 15.65 -9.42 -0.92
CA GLU A 422 16.81 -8.53 -0.70
C GLU A 422 16.95 -7.51 -1.83
N ALA A 423 16.84 -7.94 -3.09
CA ALA A 423 16.87 -7.01 -4.22
C ALA A 423 15.69 -6.02 -4.17
N ARG A 424 14.49 -6.47 -3.79
CA ARG A 424 13.31 -5.60 -3.58
C ARG A 424 13.54 -4.59 -2.45
N LYS A 425 14.13 -5.02 -1.33
CA LYS A 425 14.45 -4.18 -0.18
C LYS A 425 15.45 -3.08 -0.56
N ILE A 426 16.52 -3.43 -1.29
CA ILE A 426 17.53 -2.47 -1.77
C ILE A 426 16.92 -1.46 -2.75
N VAL A 427 16.19 -1.91 -3.77
CA VAL A 427 15.56 -0.99 -4.75
C VAL A 427 14.58 -0.04 -4.07
N SER A 428 13.80 -0.52 -3.10
CA SER A 428 12.90 0.33 -2.31
C SER A 428 13.67 1.39 -1.53
N ALA A 429 14.79 1.02 -0.90
CA ALA A 429 15.67 1.96 -0.20
C ALA A 429 16.31 2.99 -1.14
N GLN A 430 16.73 2.57 -2.35
CA GLN A 430 17.23 3.48 -3.39
C GLN A 430 16.17 4.52 -3.78
N ILE A 431 14.92 4.11 -3.98
CA ILE A 431 13.80 5.01 -4.31
C ILE A 431 13.49 5.96 -3.15
N GLN A 432 13.48 5.47 -1.90
CA GLN A 432 13.31 6.31 -0.71
C GLN A 432 14.43 7.35 -0.61
N HIS A 433 15.68 6.95 -0.78
CA HIS A 433 16.84 7.83 -0.72
C HIS A 433 16.79 8.91 -1.81
N ILE A 434 16.60 8.54 -3.08
CA ILE A 434 16.48 9.49 -4.20
C ILE A 434 15.33 10.47 -3.97
N THR A 435 14.19 9.98 -3.48
CA THR A 435 13.00 10.81 -3.25
C THR A 435 13.27 11.91 -2.22
N PHE A 436 13.92 11.60 -1.11
CA PHE A 436 14.17 12.57 -0.04
C PHE A 436 15.45 13.40 -0.26
N ASN A 437 16.46 12.85 -0.94
CA ASN A 437 17.74 13.51 -1.16
C ASN A 437 17.73 14.43 -2.40
N GLU A 438 17.20 13.95 -3.53
CA GLU A 438 17.31 14.64 -4.82
C GLU A 438 16.01 15.36 -5.21
N PHE A 439 14.86 14.70 -5.01
CA PHE A 439 13.57 15.16 -5.54
C PHE A 439 12.85 16.15 -4.60
N LEU A 440 12.63 15.77 -3.34
CA LEU A 440 11.77 16.50 -2.42
C LEU A 440 12.26 17.94 -2.12
N PRO A 441 13.58 18.21 -1.98
CA PRO A 441 14.09 19.57 -1.79
C PRO A 441 13.72 20.53 -2.94
N ILE A 442 13.60 20.04 -4.17
CA ILE A 442 13.20 20.84 -5.34
C ILE A 442 11.73 21.23 -5.21
N LEU A 443 10.90 20.28 -4.76
CA LEU A 443 9.46 20.47 -4.69
C LEU A 443 9.06 21.42 -3.58
N ILE A 444 9.43 21.14 -2.32
CA ILE A 444 8.99 21.93 -1.15
C ILE A 444 10.01 22.96 -0.64
N GLY A 445 11.24 22.95 -1.15
CA GLY A 445 12.32 23.85 -0.72
C GLY A 445 13.04 23.39 0.55
N ARG A 446 14.30 23.81 0.70
CA ARG A 446 15.19 23.40 1.82
C ARG A 446 14.69 23.85 3.20
N ASP A 447 14.06 25.02 3.28
CA ASP A 447 13.52 25.52 4.56
C ASP A 447 12.39 24.62 5.08
N ASN A 448 11.49 24.18 4.20
CA ASN A 448 10.44 23.24 4.57
C ASN A 448 11.00 21.84 4.84
N MET A 449 12.03 21.39 4.12
CA MET A 449 12.73 20.15 4.47
C MET A 449 13.21 20.16 5.92
N LYS A 450 13.75 21.29 6.40
CA LYS A 450 14.14 21.46 7.80
C LYS A 450 12.94 21.51 8.73
N ASN A 451 11.93 22.32 8.42
CA ASN A 451 10.75 22.51 9.28
C ASN A 451 9.97 21.22 9.54
N TYR A 452 9.89 20.33 8.54
CA TYR A 452 9.20 19.05 8.66
C TYR A 452 10.11 17.90 9.13
N GLY A 453 11.40 18.14 9.35
CA GLY A 453 12.35 17.10 9.78
C GLY A 453 12.63 16.05 8.70
N LEU A 454 12.74 16.48 7.44
CA LEU A 454 12.85 15.60 6.26
C LEU A 454 14.28 15.50 5.71
N ILE A 455 15.23 16.21 6.32
CA ILE A 455 16.66 16.11 5.97
C ILE A 455 17.17 14.72 6.41
N LEU A 456 17.78 14.01 5.47
CA LEU A 456 18.38 12.69 5.70
C LEU A 456 19.66 12.79 6.51
N HIS A 457 20.03 11.71 7.20
CA HIS A 457 21.30 11.65 7.93
C HIS A 457 22.46 11.34 6.97
N SER A 458 23.62 11.92 7.23
CA SER A 458 24.85 11.61 6.49
C SER A 458 25.48 10.28 6.92
N SER A 459 25.22 9.83 8.16
CA SER A 459 25.80 8.63 8.77
C SER A 459 24.90 8.10 9.89
N GLY A 460 25.09 6.84 10.27
CA GLY A 460 24.33 6.18 11.35
C GLY A 460 22.89 5.88 10.98
N PHE A 461 22.06 5.62 12.00
CA PHE A 461 20.65 5.28 11.86
C PHE A 461 19.72 6.46 12.15
N ASP A 462 18.50 6.36 11.63
CA ASP A 462 17.37 7.19 12.04
C ASP A 462 16.55 6.47 13.11
N SER A 463 16.21 7.19 14.18
CA SER A 463 15.38 6.71 15.29
C SER A 463 14.05 7.45 15.40
N SER A 464 13.61 8.12 14.33
CA SER A 464 12.38 8.93 14.32
C SER A 464 11.07 8.14 14.12
N TYR A 465 11.16 6.82 13.93
CA TYR A 465 9.99 5.95 13.83
C TYR A 465 9.14 5.96 15.11
N GLU A 466 7.82 6.11 14.93
CA GLU A 466 6.85 6.13 16.00
C GLU A 466 5.64 5.26 15.69
N MET A 467 5.39 4.27 16.55
CA MET A 467 4.29 3.32 16.40
C MET A 467 2.90 3.99 16.53
N ASN A 468 2.81 5.17 17.13
CA ASN A 468 1.54 5.91 17.27
C ASN A 468 1.19 6.75 16.01
N ILE A 469 2.10 6.85 15.04
CA ILE A 469 1.84 7.56 13.79
C ILE A 469 1.15 6.63 12.79
N GLN A 470 0.02 7.08 12.25
CA GLN A 470 -0.71 6.37 11.21
C GLN A 470 0.03 6.44 9.89
N GLY A 471 0.39 5.28 9.33
CA GLY A 471 1.05 5.15 8.03
C GLY A 471 0.17 5.44 6.81
N ASN A 472 -1.13 5.69 6.98
CA ASN A 472 -2.06 5.93 5.86
C ASN A 472 -1.73 7.24 5.09
N THR A 473 -1.71 7.15 3.76
CA THR A 473 -1.63 8.31 2.86
C THR A 473 -2.79 9.26 3.12
N PHE A 474 -2.52 10.56 3.13
CA PHE A 474 -3.53 11.59 3.30
C PHE A 474 -4.43 11.70 2.07
N ASN A 475 -5.73 11.83 2.31
CA ASN A 475 -6.72 12.02 1.26
C ASN A 475 -6.47 13.33 0.50
N GLU A 476 -6.07 14.39 1.22
CA GLU A 476 -5.74 15.68 0.62
C GLU A 476 -4.49 15.61 -0.27
N PHE A 477 -3.51 14.75 0.06
CA PHE A 477 -2.39 14.46 -0.83
C PHE A 477 -2.85 13.69 -2.06
N ALA A 478 -3.67 12.65 -1.87
CA ALA A 478 -4.18 11.79 -2.93
C ALA A 478 -5.00 12.53 -4.00
N VAL A 479 -5.79 13.55 -3.62
CA VAL A 479 -6.62 14.33 -4.55
C VAL A 479 -5.97 15.61 -5.07
N THR A 480 -4.72 15.90 -4.69
CA THR A 480 -4.01 17.11 -5.16
C THR A 480 -2.70 16.77 -5.88
N PHE A 481 -1.83 15.96 -5.27
CA PHE A 481 -0.49 15.66 -5.80
C PHE A 481 -0.50 15.02 -7.19
N PRO A 482 -1.35 14.02 -7.49
CA PRO A 482 -1.39 13.39 -8.82
C PRO A 482 -1.89 14.34 -9.91
N TYR A 483 -2.66 15.37 -9.54
CA TYR A 483 -3.18 16.37 -10.49
C TYR A 483 -2.24 17.56 -10.64
N TYR A 484 -1.50 17.88 -9.58
CA TYR A 484 -0.50 18.94 -9.61
C TYR A 484 0.58 18.66 -10.65
N LEU A 485 1.05 17.41 -10.77
CA LEU A 485 2.08 17.04 -11.74
C LEU A 485 1.66 17.29 -13.19
N TRP A 486 0.38 17.12 -13.54
CA TRP A 486 -0.11 17.34 -14.90
C TRP A 486 -0.05 18.79 -15.34
N SER A 487 -0.04 19.73 -14.39
CA SER A 487 0.18 21.17 -14.67
C SER A 487 1.62 21.48 -15.10
N LEU A 488 2.57 20.57 -14.85
CA LEU A 488 4.01 20.76 -15.09
C LEU A 488 4.45 20.26 -16.48
N PHE A 489 3.67 19.41 -17.14
CA PHE A 489 4.04 18.89 -18.45
C PHE A 489 3.88 19.95 -19.55
N PRO A 490 4.87 20.09 -20.47
CA PRO A 490 4.67 20.88 -21.68
C PRO A 490 3.67 20.19 -22.62
N ALA A 491 3.04 20.97 -23.49
CA ALA A 491 2.06 20.48 -24.48
C ALA A 491 2.72 19.75 -25.69
N ASP A 492 3.82 19.03 -25.45
CA ASP A 492 4.48 18.21 -26.46
C ASP A 492 3.79 16.85 -26.56
N LYS A 493 3.68 16.29 -27.77
CA LYS A 493 3.07 14.97 -27.98
C LYS A 493 3.70 13.89 -27.09
N ALA A 494 4.98 13.98 -26.77
CA ALA A 494 5.68 13.01 -25.89
C ALA A 494 5.05 12.89 -24.49
N PHE A 495 4.31 13.91 -24.05
CA PHE A 495 3.67 13.96 -22.73
C PHE A 495 2.13 13.96 -22.80
N THR A 496 1.56 13.75 -24.00
CA THR A 496 0.11 13.76 -24.21
C THR A 496 -0.43 12.56 -24.99
N ASP A 497 0.43 11.58 -25.31
CA ASP A 497 0.07 10.34 -26.00
C ASP A 497 -0.24 9.26 -24.95
N PHE A 498 -1.46 9.31 -24.43
CA PHE A 498 -1.86 8.56 -23.24
C PHE A 498 -2.19 7.10 -23.53
N ASN A 499 -1.79 6.20 -22.63
CA ASN A 499 -2.07 4.77 -22.71
C ASN A 499 -1.57 4.12 -24.01
N ASN A 500 -0.47 4.65 -24.55
CA ASN A 500 0.14 4.22 -25.80
C ASN A 500 1.62 3.88 -25.60
N PRO A 501 1.98 2.60 -25.45
CA PRO A 501 3.37 2.19 -25.23
C PRO A 501 4.18 2.08 -26.53
N SER A 502 3.58 2.27 -27.72
CA SER A 502 4.24 2.04 -29.02
C SER A 502 5.54 2.82 -29.19
N ARG A 503 5.57 4.06 -28.69
CA ARG A 503 6.77 4.89 -28.71
C ARG A 503 7.96 4.31 -27.97
N LEU A 504 7.73 3.57 -26.88
CA LEU A 504 8.81 2.88 -26.18
C LEU A 504 9.49 1.85 -27.09
N TYR A 505 8.71 1.08 -27.84
CA TYR A 505 9.23 0.04 -28.73
C TYR A 505 9.80 0.62 -30.03
N GLU A 506 9.26 1.73 -30.54
CA GLU A 506 9.72 2.38 -31.76
C GLU A 506 11.00 3.20 -31.55
N GLN A 507 11.05 4.02 -30.50
CA GLN A 507 12.16 4.96 -30.26
C GLN A 507 13.22 4.40 -29.31
N GLY A 508 12.84 3.42 -28.48
CA GLY A 508 13.67 2.86 -27.44
C GLY A 508 13.83 3.75 -26.21
N PRO A 509 14.21 3.17 -25.06
CA PRO A 509 14.31 3.88 -23.78
C PRO A 509 15.38 5.00 -23.78
N ILE A 510 16.46 4.87 -24.57
CA ILE A 510 17.55 5.86 -24.60
C ILE A 510 17.05 7.23 -25.09
N GLN A 511 16.26 7.25 -26.16
CA GLN A 511 15.78 8.50 -26.74
C GLN A 511 14.76 9.18 -25.82
N ILE A 512 13.89 8.39 -25.18
CA ILE A 512 12.92 8.89 -24.21
C ILE A 512 13.63 9.51 -23.00
N ILE A 513 14.64 8.83 -22.43
CA ILE A 513 15.45 9.41 -21.33
C ILE A 513 16.11 10.72 -21.77
N LYS A 514 16.73 10.78 -22.95
CA LYS A 514 17.32 12.03 -23.46
C LYS A 514 16.29 13.15 -23.59
N GLN A 515 15.09 12.82 -24.07
CA GLN A 515 14.01 13.79 -24.16
C GLN A 515 13.62 14.32 -22.78
N LEU A 516 13.49 13.45 -21.77
CA LEU A 516 13.19 13.84 -20.39
C LEU A 516 14.26 14.77 -19.79
N LEU A 517 15.54 14.52 -20.08
CA LEU A 517 16.66 15.30 -19.55
C LEU A 517 16.81 16.66 -20.25
N SER A 518 16.39 16.77 -21.51
CA SER A 518 16.51 17.99 -22.34
C SER A 518 15.30 18.92 -22.27
N SER A 519 14.13 18.39 -21.90
CA SER A 519 12.87 19.13 -21.87
C SER A 519 12.64 19.71 -20.49
N ASN A 520 12.19 20.97 -20.42
CA ASN A 520 11.89 21.61 -19.14
C ASN A 520 10.39 21.53 -18.80
N ILE A 521 10.09 21.55 -17.51
CA ILE A 521 8.71 21.68 -17.04
C ILE A 521 8.14 23.06 -17.35
N LEU A 522 6.82 23.14 -17.33
CA LEU A 522 6.07 24.38 -17.20
C LEU A 522 6.13 24.89 -15.76
N LYS A 523 6.17 26.23 -15.58
CA LYS A 523 5.97 26.83 -14.26
C LYS A 523 4.58 26.44 -13.69
N PRO A 524 4.50 25.96 -12.45
CA PRO A 524 3.23 25.57 -11.82
C PRO A 524 2.23 26.73 -11.80
N ASN A 525 1.01 26.46 -12.25
CA ASN A 525 -0.13 27.39 -12.27
C ASN A 525 -1.41 26.57 -12.58
N LEU A 526 -2.59 27.20 -12.64
CA LEU A 526 -3.84 26.62 -13.16
C LEU A 526 -3.72 26.33 -14.67
N ARG A 527 -3.01 25.25 -14.99
CA ARG A 527 -2.69 24.85 -16.36
C ARG A 527 -3.30 23.51 -16.72
N SER A 528 -3.82 23.45 -17.93
CA SER A 528 -4.26 22.21 -18.56
C SER A 528 -4.22 22.40 -20.07
N ASN A 529 -3.58 21.46 -20.76
CA ASN A 529 -3.57 21.45 -22.22
C ASN A 529 -4.87 20.81 -22.74
N ASP A 530 -5.14 20.95 -24.03
CA ASP A 530 -6.39 20.41 -24.60
C ASP A 530 -6.42 18.88 -24.58
N GLU A 531 -5.26 18.21 -24.54
CA GLU A 531 -5.19 16.75 -24.44
C GLU A 531 -5.55 16.25 -23.03
N THR A 532 -5.20 16.95 -21.96
CA THR A 532 -5.64 16.61 -20.59
C THR A 532 -7.07 17.06 -20.30
N LYS A 533 -7.52 18.15 -20.94
CA LYS A 533 -8.84 18.76 -20.72
C LYS A 533 -9.95 18.17 -21.60
N ASN A 534 -9.63 17.71 -22.81
CA ASN A 534 -10.61 17.21 -23.78
C ASN A 534 -10.19 15.90 -24.45
N GLY A 535 -8.96 15.44 -24.28
CA GLY A 535 -8.38 14.29 -24.99
C GLY A 535 -7.92 13.16 -24.08
N TRP A 536 -8.26 13.20 -22.78
CA TRP A 536 -7.69 12.25 -21.82
C TRP A 536 -8.18 10.85 -22.11
N LEU A 537 -7.23 9.94 -22.38
CA LEU A 537 -7.48 8.55 -22.80
C LEU A 537 -8.42 8.47 -24.03
N LYS A 538 -8.36 9.45 -24.94
CA LYS A 538 -9.10 9.39 -26.21
C LYS A 538 -8.60 8.20 -27.04
N ASP A 539 -9.51 7.61 -27.81
CA ASP A 539 -9.20 6.57 -28.78
C ASP A 539 -9.08 7.19 -30.19
N ASN A 540 -9.44 6.43 -31.23
CA ASN A 540 -9.51 6.92 -32.61
C ASN A 540 -10.63 7.97 -32.84
N HIS A 541 -11.50 8.23 -31.86
CA HIS A 541 -12.46 9.32 -31.90
C HIS A 541 -11.81 10.67 -31.52
N GLU A 542 -12.44 11.78 -31.93
CA GLU A 542 -11.84 13.12 -31.83
C GLU A 542 -11.66 13.66 -30.39
N PHE A 543 -12.27 13.05 -29.36
CA PHE A 543 -12.28 13.57 -27.99
C PHE A 543 -12.37 12.48 -26.91
N GLY A 544 -11.75 12.74 -25.75
CA GLY A 544 -11.69 11.89 -24.56
C GLY A 544 -12.30 12.56 -23.33
N LEU A 545 -11.88 12.12 -22.14
CA LEU A 545 -12.34 12.67 -20.85
C LEU A 545 -11.67 14.01 -20.52
N ASP A 546 -12.19 14.70 -19.48
CA ASP A 546 -11.57 15.88 -18.88
C ASP A 546 -10.97 15.53 -17.52
N LEU A 547 -9.64 15.42 -17.45
CA LEU A 547 -8.91 15.07 -16.24
C LEU A 547 -9.11 16.09 -15.11
N ILE A 548 -9.18 17.39 -15.44
CA ILE A 548 -9.32 18.46 -14.45
C ILE A 548 -10.73 18.44 -13.85
N SER A 549 -11.75 18.25 -14.68
CA SER A 549 -13.12 18.10 -14.20
C SER A 549 -13.25 16.89 -13.28
N ILE A 550 -12.63 15.76 -13.62
CA ILE A 550 -12.58 14.56 -12.76
C ILE A 550 -11.87 14.88 -11.44
N ALA A 551 -10.72 15.57 -11.48
CA ALA A 551 -9.96 15.92 -10.28
C ALA A 551 -10.76 16.79 -9.30
N LEU A 552 -11.41 17.84 -9.79
CA LEU A 552 -12.27 18.71 -8.99
C LEU A 552 -13.48 17.94 -8.43
N LYS A 553 -14.08 17.07 -9.24
CA LYS A 553 -15.21 16.22 -8.83
C LYS A 553 -14.80 15.25 -7.72
N GLN A 554 -13.64 14.61 -7.84
CA GLN A 554 -13.08 13.74 -6.81
C GLN A 554 -12.80 14.49 -5.51
N GLY A 555 -12.21 15.69 -5.57
CA GLY A 555 -12.00 16.52 -4.37
C GLY A 555 -13.32 16.80 -3.61
N ARG A 556 -14.40 17.08 -4.33
CA ARG A 556 -15.73 17.29 -3.72
C ARG A 556 -16.37 16.00 -3.21
N ASP A 557 -16.25 14.90 -3.95
CA ASP A 557 -16.72 13.57 -3.51
C ASP A 557 -15.99 13.09 -2.24
N HIS A 558 -14.70 13.40 -2.14
CA HIS A 558 -13.86 13.02 -1.01
C HIS A 558 -14.10 13.88 0.24
N GLY A 559 -15.01 14.85 0.18
CA GLY A 559 -15.31 15.77 1.27
C GLY A 559 -14.08 16.57 1.68
N ILE A 560 -13.26 16.99 0.71
CA ILE A 560 -12.06 17.77 0.97
C ILE A 560 -12.46 19.21 1.33
N PRO A 561 -12.00 19.75 2.47
CA PRO A 561 -12.29 21.13 2.84
C PRO A 561 -11.85 22.13 1.78
N GLY A 562 -12.57 23.26 1.70
CA GLY A 562 -12.20 24.37 0.81
C GLY A 562 -10.79 24.89 1.08
N PHE A 563 -10.18 25.50 0.06
CA PHE A 563 -8.80 25.99 0.10
C PHE A 563 -8.52 26.90 1.30
N THR A 564 -9.41 27.86 1.59
CA THR A 564 -9.20 28.83 2.67
C THR A 564 -9.20 28.17 4.05
N GLN A 565 -10.09 27.19 4.27
CA GLN A 565 -10.14 26.40 5.49
C GLN A 565 -8.89 25.55 5.64
N PHE A 566 -8.46 24.91 4.55
CA PHE A 566 -7.27 24.08 4.56
C PHE A 566 -6.00 24.88 4.84
N ARG A 567 -5.84 26.02 4.17
CA ARG A 567 -4.74 26.97 4.38
C ARG A 567 -4.67 27.44 5.84
N SER A 568 -5.82 27.80 6.42
CA SER A 568 -5.92 28.16 7.84
C SER A 568 -5.52 26.99 8.75
N GLY A 569 -5.95 25.75 8.43
CA GLY A 569 -5.56 24.53 9.15
C GLY A 569 -4.07 24.18 9.06
N CYS A 570 -3.35 24.74 8.08
CA CYS A 570 -1.88 24.70 8.00
C CYS A 570 -1.20 25.86 8.74
N GLY A 571 -1.95 26.75 9.40
CA GLY A 571 -1.40 27.90 10.12
C GLY A 571 -0.98 29.08 9.23
N LEU A 572 -1.44 29.13 7.97
CA LEU A 572 -0.98 30.09 6.95
C LEU A 572 -1.86 31.35 6.84
N GLY A 573 -2.60 31.67 7.90
CA GLY A 573 -3.53 32.78 7.96
C GLY A 573 -4.88 32.50 7.27
N ARG A 574 -5.89 33.30 7.63
CA ARG A 574 -7.25 33.19 7.09
C ARG A 574 -7.43 34.13 5.90
N ILE A 575 -8.05 33.62 4.84
CA ILE A 575 -8.50 34.42 3.68
C ILE A 575 -9.97 34.77 3.90
N SER A 576 -10.31 36.04 3.77
CA SER A 576 -11.65 36.57 4.07
C SER A 576 -12.35 37.18 2.86
N SER A 577 -11.59 37.58 1.83
CA SER A 577 -12.11 38.17 0.60
C SER A 577 -11.37 37.65 -0.63
N PHE A 578 -11.99 37.79 -1.81
CA PHE A 578 -11.31 37.50 -3.08
C PHE A 578 -10.13 38.44 -3.35
N ASN A 579 -10.13 39.66 -2.80
CA ASN A 579 -9.02 40.61 -2.98
C ASN A 579 -7.74 40.12 -2.31
N ASP A 580 -7.84 39.42 -1.18
CA ASP A 580 -6.72 38.83 -0.45
C ASP A 580 -5.94 37.84 -1.35
N LEU A 581 -6.60 37.23 -2.34
CA LEU A 581 -5.98 36.30 -3.28
C LEU A 581 -4.93 36.97 -4.18
N LYS A 582 -4.99 38.29 -4.41
CA LYS A 582 -4.03 39.01 -5.27
C LYS A 582 -2.60 38.94 -4.73
N GLU A 583 -2.44 38.89 -3.41
CA GLU A 583 -1.13 38.77 -2.78
C GLU A 583 -0.65 37.31 -2.72
N ILE A 584 -1.59 36.36 -2.73
CA ILE A 584 -1.34 34.94 -2.46
C ILE A 584 -1.15 34.14 -3.75
N PHE A 585 -1.91 34.43 -4.80
CA PHE A 585 -1.92 33.69 -6.07
C PHE A 585 -0.97 34.30 -7.08
N ASN A 586 -0.46 33.47 -7.99
CA ASN A 586 0.43 33.92 -9.07
C ASN A 586 -0.20 35.09 -9.86
N ASP A 587 0.63 36.07 -10.24
CA ASP A 587 0.17 37.32 -10.87
C ASP A 587 -0.51 37.07 -12.24
N ASP A 588 -0.19 35.95 -12.89
CA ASP A 588 -0.82 35.50 -14.13
C ASP A 588 -2.29 35.03 -13.95
N ILE A 589 -2.75 34.83 -12.71
CA ILE A 589 -4.10 34.33 -12.42
C ILE A 589 -5.08 35.50 -12.31
N ARG A 590 -6.11 35.48 -13.14
CA ARG A 590 -7.18 36.48 -13.13
C ARG A 590 -8.17 36.20 -12.01
N ILE A 591 -7.99 36.90 -10.89
CA ILE A 591 -8.85 36.79 -9.70
C ILE A 591 -10.31 37.10 -10.03
N GLU A 592 -10.58 37.96 -11.01
CA GLU A 592 -11.93 38.29 -11.47
C GLU A 592 -12.67 37.04 -11.96
N GLN A 593 -11.98 36.14 -12.68
CA GLN A 593 -12.57 34.89 -13.16
C GLN A 593 -12.93 33.97 -11.99
N ILE A 594 -12.09 33.92 -10.95
CA ILE A 594 -12.35 33.13 -9.74
C ILE A 594 -13.56 33.70 -8.99
N SER A 595 -13.60 35.02 -8.78
CA SER A 595 -14.72 35.68 -8.09
C SER A 595 -16.03 35.64 -8.87
N SER A 596 -15.97 35.53 -10.20
CA SER A 596 -17.16 35.34 -11.04
C SER A 596 -17.66 33.89 -11.03
N SER A 597 -16.77 32.94 -10.75
CA SER A 597 -17.09 31.51 -10.77
C SER A 597 -17.61 31.02 -9.42
N TYR A 598 -16.99 31.45 -8.32
CA TYR A 598 -17.36 31.06 -6.96
C TYR A 598 -18.17 32.16 -6.27
N SER A 599 -19.25 31.77 -5.58
CA SER A 599 -20.07 32.71 -4.80
C SER A 599 -19.30 33.34 -3.64
N ARG A 600 -18.43 32.57 -2.99
CA ARG A 600 -17.62 33.00 -1.85
C ARG A 600 -16.19 32.49 -1.95
N VAL A 601 -15.27 33.19 -1.29
CA VAL A 601 -13.85 32.79 -1.28
C VAL A 601 -13.63 31.45 -0.57
N GLU A 602 -14.46 31.13 0.42
CA GLU A 602 -14.42 29.84 1.12
C GLU A 602 -14.93 28.66 0.27
N ASP A 603 -15.59 28.94 -0.86
CA ASP A 603 -16.07 27.92 -1.77
C ASP A 603 -14.98 27.37 -2.71
N ILE A 604 -13.80 28.01 -2.76
CA ILE A 604 -12.71 27.61 -3.66
C ILE A 604 -12.25 26.19 -3.34
N ASP A 605 -12.29 25.30 -4.34
CA ASP A 605 -11.80 23.92 -4.22
C ASP A 605 -10.29 23.89 -3.90
N LEU A 606 -9.85 22.96 -3.05
CA LEU A 606 -8.44 22.88 -2.61
C LEU A 606 -7.45 22.83 -3.79
N LEU A 607 -7.76 22.03 -4.82
CA LEU A 607 -6.90 21.89 -6.01
C LEU A 607 -6.69 23.22 -6.74
N VAL A 608 -7.75 24.04 -6.86
CA VAL A 608 -7.65 25.37 -7.49
C VAL A 608 -6.74 26.27 -6.67
N GLY A 609 -6.89 26.23 -5.35
CA GLY A 609 -6.06 27.02 -4.44
C GLY A 609 -4.59 26.64 -4.47
N VAL A 610 -4.26 25.35 -4.34
CA VAL A 610 -2.85 24.88 -4.28
C VAL A 610 -2.10 25.08 -5.60
N LEU A 611 -2.78 24.96 -6.75
CA LEU A 611 -2.20 25.31 -8.05
C LEU A 611 -2.10 26.82 -8.27
N GLY A 612 -2.99 27.58 -7.61
CA GLY A 612 -3.04 29.02 -7.74
C GLY A 612 -1.97 29.77 -6.94
N GLU A 613 -1.59 29.24 -5.77
CA GLU A 613 -0.62 29.86 -4.87
C GLU A 613 0.75 30.13 -5.52
N LYS A 614 1.33 31.29 -5.18
CA LYS A 614 2.72 31.61 -5.53
C LYS A 614 3.67 30.58 -4.91
N PRO A 615 4.61 30.02 -5.69
CA PRO A 615 5.65 29.15 -5.13
C PRO A 615 6.50 29.88 -4.08
N LEU A 616 6.94 29.14 -3.05
CA LEU A 616 7.89 29.66 -2.08
C LEU A 616 9.27 29.84 -2.71
N LYS A 617 10.11 30.72 -2.14
CA LYS A 617 11.49 30.91 -2.64
C LYS A 617 12.25 29.58 -2.57
N GLY A 618 12.83 29.17 -3.71
CA GLY A 618 13.57 27.89 -3.82
C GLY A 618 12.67 26.65 -3.77
N SER A 619 11.37 26.78 -4.01
CA SER A 619 10.40 25.69 -4.07
C SER A 619 9.56 25.80 -5.33
N LEU A 620 9.07 24.67 -5.84
CA LEU A 620 8.12 24.64 -6.94
C LEU A 620 6.66 24.77 -6.49
N VAL A 621 6.36 24.73 -5.19
CA VAL A 621 4.99 24.71 -4.70
C VAL A 621 4.70 25.86 -3.74
N GLY A 622 3.43 26.24 -3.67
CA GLY A 622 2.94 27.21 -2.69
C GLY A 622 2.93 26.65 -1.25
N PRO A 623 2.78 27.51 -0.24
CA PRO A 623 2.86 27.12 1.16
C PRO A 623 1.83 26.07 1.59
N THR A 624 0.61 26.10 1.03
CA THR A 624 -0.43 25.11 1.36
C THR A 624 -0.07 23.73 0.82
N MET A 625 0.42 23.66 -0.42
CA MET A 625 0.88 22.40 -1.00
C MET A 625 2.15 21.88 -0.30
N ALA A 626 3.07 22.77 0.09
CA ALA A 626 4.24 22.41 0.89
C ALA A 626 3.83 21.81 2.26
N CYS A 627 2.76 22.32 2.89
CA CYS A 627 2.19 21.73 4.10
C CYS A 627 1.64 20.32 3.88
N ILE A 628 0.88 20.09 2.80
CA ILE A 628 0.34 18.77 2.46
C ILE A 628 1.47 17.77 2.22
N ILE A 629 2.41 18.12 1.34
CA ILE A 629 3.53 17.24 0.97
C ILE A 629 4.45 17.02 2.18
N GLY A 630 4.79 18.08 2.92
CA GLY A 630 5.66 18.00 4.09
C GLY A 630 5.10 17.06 5.17
N LYS A 631 3.81 17.19 5.49
CA LYS A 631 3.12 16.28 6.42
C LYS A 631 3.05 14.85 5.88
N GLN A 632 2.78 14.66 4.59
CA GLN A 632 2.75 13.33 3.97
C GLN A 632 4.12 12.65 4.04
N MET A 633 5.18 13.33 3.65
CA MET A 633 6.53 12.76 3.63
C MET A 633 7.07 12.53 5.04
N GLN A 634 6.66 13.35 6.02
CA GLN A 634 6.94 13.10 7.43
C GLN A 634 6.32 11.77 7.90
N ARG A 635 5.09 11.45 7.46
CA ARG A 635 4.45 10.16 7.76
C ARG A 635 5.13 9.00 7.07
N VAL A 636 5.55 9.15 5.81
CA VAL A 636 6.30 8.11 5.07
C VAL A 636 7.56 7.71 5.83
N ARG A 637 8.25 8.69 6.42
CA ARG A 637 9.47 8.42 7.20
C ARG A 637 9.17 7.88 8.60
N ARG A 638 8.37 8.59 9.40
CA ARG A 638 8.17 8.29 10.83
C ARG A 638 7.13 7.20 11.10
N GLY A 639 6.22 6.96 10.17
CA GLY A 639 5.17 5.94 10.29
C GLY A 639 5.54 4.60 9.66
N ASP A 640 6.74 4.48 9.09
CA ASP A 640 7.19 3.29 8.38
C ASP A 640 8.28 2.54 9.16
N ARG A 641 7.94 1.36 9.70
CA ARG A 641 8.87 0.51 10.44
C ARG A 641 10.07 0.09 9.60
N PHE A 642 9.89 -0.01 8.30
CA PHE A 642 10.91 -0.48 7.38
C PHE A 642 11.60 0.69 6.63
N TRP A 643 11.38 1.95 7.04
CA TRP A 643 12.13 3.09 6.52
C TRP A 643 13.62 2.76 6.47
N TYR A 644 14.27 3.02 5.33
CA TYR A 644 15.57 2.41 5.07
C TYR A 644 16.64 2.75 6.11
N GLU A 645 16.61 3.93 6.73
CA GLU A 645 17.59 4.32 7.76
C GLU A 645 17.26 3.77 9.17
N ASN A 646 16.17 3.02 9.37
CA ASN A 646 15.81 2.49 10.68
C ASN A 646 16.80 1.39 11.15
N TYR A 647 16.99 1.32 12.46
CA TYR A 647 17.96 0.42 13.13
C TYR A 647 17.40 -0.94 13.57
N PHE A 648 16.18 -1.31 13.17
CA PHE A 648 15.55 -2.56 13.63
C PHE A 648 16.33 -3.78 13.14
N ALA A 649 17.06 -4.47 14.03
CA ALA A 649 18.03 -5.51 13.66
C ALA A 649 17.51 -6.61 12.71
N GLN A 650 16.23 -6.94 12.76
CA GLN A 650 15.62 -7.96 11.88
C GLN A 650 15.33 -7.43 10.46
N SER A 651 14.94 -6.15 10.32
CA SER A 651 14.43 -5.60 9.06
C SER A 651 15.24 -4.43 8.50
N GLY A 652 16.12 -3.83 9.28
CA GLY A 652 17.00 -2.72 8.92
C GLY A 652 18.18 -3.17 8.06
N PHE A 653 18.95 -2.20 7.60
CA PHE A 653 20.26 -2.43 6.98
C PHE A 653 21.36 -2.29 8.04
N SER A 654 22.55 -2.84 7.79
CA SER A 654 23.72 -2.48 8.61
C SER A 654 24.19 -1.05 8.31
N GLU A 655 25.03 -0.45 9.17
CA GLU A 655 25.58 0.88 8.89
C GLU A 655 26.41 0.92 7.61
N GLN A 656 27.14 -0.16 7.31
CA GLN A 656 27.93 -0.29 6.10
C GLN A 656 27.02 -0.34 4.86
N GLN A 657 25.96 -1.14 4.92
CA GLN A 657 24.94 -1.19 3.87
C GLN A 657 24.26 0.17 3.66
N LEU A 658 23.98 0.92 4.74
CA LEU A 658 23.43 2.27 4.66
C LEU A 658 24.38 3.27 4.00
N ALA A 659 25.68 3.19 4.31
CA ALA A 659 26.68 4.04 3.68
C ALA A 659 26.69 3.83 2.16
N GLU A 660 26.58 2.58 1.71
CA GLU A 660 26.48 2.25 0.28
C GLU A 660 25.18 2.73 -0.36
N ILE A 661 24.02 2.56 0.32
CA ILE A 661 22.73 3.06 -0.20
C ILE A 661 22.73 4.59 -0.35
N ARG A 662 23.34 5.32 0.59
CA ARG A 662 23.43 6.80 0.57
C ARG A 662 24.25 7.36 -0.59
N ASN A 663 25.04 6.53 -1.27
CA ASN A 663 25.75 6.92 -2.49
C ASN A 663 24.87 6.86 -3.74
N THR A 664 23.66 6.28 -3.63
CA THR A 664 22.75 6.10 -4.77
C THR A 664 22.30 7.44 -5.35
N ARG A 665 22.38 7.56 -6.67
CA ARG A 665 21.80 8.67 -7.45
C ARG A 665 20.95 8.13 -8.58
N LEU A 666 19.89 8.84 -8.94
CA LEU A 666 19.06 8.44 -10.09
C LEU A 666 19.85 8.40 -11.40
N ALA A 667 20.82 9.31 -11.57
CA ALA A 667 21.72 9.32 -12.72
C ALA A 667 22.55 8.01 -12.84
N GLU A 668 23.05 7.49 -11.72
CA GLU A 668 23.83 6.26 -11.67
C GLU A 668 22.98 5.06 -12.06
N ILE A 669 21.76 4.94 -11.50
CA ILE A 669 20.83 3.86 -11.84
C ILE A 669 20.52 3.88 -13.34
N ILE A 670 20.27 5.06 -13.92
CA ILE A 670 20.03 5.18 -15.37
C ILE A 670 21.26 4.75 -16.17
N CYS A 671 22.47 5.19 -15.81
CA CYS A 671 23.72 4.73 -16.45
C CYS A 671 23.94 3.22 -16.35
N SER A 672 23.53 2.62 -15.23
CA SER A 672 23.74 1.21 -14.92
C SER A 672 22.73 0.27 -15.59
N THR A 673 21.61 0.81 -16.08
CA THR A 673 20.48 0.02 -16.62
C THR A 673 20.14 0.34 -18.08
N ILE A 674 20.47 1.55 -18.53
CA ILE A 674 20.28 2.05 -19.89
C ILE A 674 21.66 2.41 -20.44
N ASP A 675 21.95 2.02 -21.68
CA ASP A 675 23.24 2.30 -22.35
C ASP A 675 23.36 3.78 -22.80
N VAL A 676 23.23 4.70 -21.85
CA VAL A 676 23.48 6.13 -22.02
C VAL A 676 24.97 6.37 -21.80
N ARG A 677 25.63 7.10 -22.71
CA ARG A 677 27.09 7.37 -22.60
C ARG A 677 27.43 8.49 -21.62
N ARG A 678 26.59 9.52 -21.56
CA ARG A 678 26.79 10.72 -20.74
C ARG A 678 25.47 11.18 -20.13
N ILE A 679 25.51 11.56 -18.86
CA ILE A 679 24.36 12.07 -18.11
C ILE A 679 24.82 13.09 -17.07
N GLN A 680 23.96 14.06 -16.76
CA GLN A 680 24.18 14.99 -15.66
C GLN A 680 24.02 14.32 -14.30
N LYS A 681 24.63 14.89 -13.25
CA LYS A 681 24.62 14.29 -11.90
C LYS A 681 23.23 14.31 -11.28
N ASN A 682 22.51 15.43 -11.42
CA ASN A 682 21.14 15.57 -10.97
C ASN A 682 20.22 15.65 -12.19
N VAL A 683 19.48 14.58 -12.44
CA VAL A 683 18.60 14.44 -13.62
C VAL A 683 17.36 15.34 -13.56
N PHE A 684 17.01 15.87 -12.38
CA PHE A 684 15.90 16.79 -12.21
C PHE A 684 16.23 18.22 -12.65
N PHE A 685 17.51 18.53 -12.81
CA PHE A 685 17.97 19.80 -13.37
C PHE A 685 18.54 19.60 -14.77
N ARG A 686 18.40 20.65 -15.59
CA ARG A 686 18.97 20.73 -16.92
C ARG A 686 20.49 20.70 -16.80
N GLU A 687 21.14 20.21 -17.84
CA GLU A 687 22.59 20.31 -17.91
C GLU A 687 23.03 21.79 -17.95
N ASP A 688 24.09 22.09 -17.20
CA ASP A 688 24.75 23.38 -17.22
C ASP A 688 26.28 23.19 -17.19
N ILE A 689 27.02 24.21 -17.59
CA ILE A 689 28.49 24.12 -17.75
C ILE A 689 29.27 24.23 -16.44
N PHE A 690 28.60 24.50 -15.32
CA PHE A 690 29.21 24.77 -14.03
C PHE A 690 28.98 23.62 -13.03
N ASP A 691 27.73 23.42 -12.60
CA ASP A 691 27.40 22.55 -11.47
C ASP A 691 26.83 21.19 -11.90
N ASN A 692 26.04 21.14 -12.99
CA ASN A 692 25.34 19.94 -13.44
C ASN A 692 25.73 19.49 -14.86
N MET A 693 27.02 19.55 -15.19
CA MET A 693 27.52 19.12 -16.50
C MET A 693 27.28 17.62 -16.74
N ALA A 694 26.87 17.26 -17.96
CA ALA A 694 26.78 15.87 -18.38
C ALA A 694 28.17 15.23 -18.44
N ILE A 695 28.42 14.21 -17.61
CA ILE A 695 29.69 13.48 -17.51
C ILE A 695 29.54 12.05 -18.03
N SER A 696 30.65 11.36 -18.30
CA SER A 696 30.60 9.96 -18.75
C SER A 696 30.06 9.04 -17.65
N CYS A 697 29.19 8.09 -18.01
CA CYS A 697 28.68 7.05 -17.10
C CYS A 697 29.78 6.11 -16.55
N ASN A 698 30.98 6.10 -17.16
CA ASN A 698 32.15 5.36 -16.67
C ASN A 698 33.06 6.22 -15.78
N SER A 699 32.70 7.47 -15.50
CA SER A 699 33.45 8.34 -14.59
C SER A 699 33.37 7.83 -13.16
N SER A 700 34.46 7.97 -12.41
CA SER A 700 34.54 7.69 -10.97
C SER A 700 33.68 8.62 -10.11
N VAL A 701 33.02 9.61 -10.70
CA VAL A 701 32.10 10.53 -9.99
C VAL A 701 30.76 9.85 -9.68
N PHE A 702 30.40 8.79 -10.42
CA PHE A 702 29.28 7.94 -10.08
C PHE A 702 29.78 6.81 -9.20
N ASP A 703 29.74 7.01 -7.89
CA ASP A 703 30.01 5.96 -6.91
C ASP A 703 28.94 4.87 -7.06
N ARG A 704 29.38 3.66 -7.43
CA ARG A 704 28.49 2.51 -7.57
C ARG A 704 28.38 1.83 -6.21
N VAL A 705 27.17 1.42 -5.86
CA VAL A 705 26.90 0.64 -4.64
C VAL A 705 27.78 -0.60 -4.63
N ASN A 706 28.59 -0.75 -3.59
CA ASN A 706 29.41 -1.92 -3.37
C ASN A 706 28.60 -3.01 -2.64
N PHE A 707 28.20 -4.05 -3.37
CA PHE A 707 27.39 -5.13 -2.81
C PHE A 707 28.17 -6.13 -1.93
N GLU A 708 29.48 -5.96 -1.75
CA GLU A 708 30.26 -6.81 -0.83
C GLU A 708 29.74 -6.73 0.62
N GLU A 709 29.13 -5.61 1.02
CA GLU A 709 28.49 -5.45 2.33
C GLU A 709 27.21 -6.30 2.51
N TRP A 710 26.74 -6.99 1.46
CA TRP A 710 25.66 -7.98 1.50
C TRP A 710 26.17 -9.42 1.46
N ARG A 711 27.50 -9.64 1.53
CA ARG A 711 28.07 -10.99 1.57
C ARG A 711 27.65 -11.70 2.87
N ASP A 712 26.92 -12.78 2.70
CA ASP A 712 26.48 -13.64 3.78
C ASP A 712 27.57 -14.68 4.04
N SER A 713 28.29 -14.48 5.13
CA SER A 713 29.39 -15.34 5.57
C SER A 713 28.92 -16.45 6.50
N GLU A 714 27.61 -16.54 6.79
CA GLU A 714 27.08 -17.64 7.59
C GLU A 714 27.03 -18.91 6.74
N ASP A 715 27.87 -19.89 7.09
CA ASP A 715 27.80 -21.23 6.52
C ASP A 715 26.37 -21.78 6.70
N LYS A 716 25.78 -22.33 5.64
CA LYS A 716 24.52 -23.07 5.72
C LYS A 716 24.65 -24.07 6.88
N PRO A 717 23.83 -24.00 7.94
CA PRO A 717 23.85 -25.04 8.96
C PRO A 717 23.48 -26.35 8.27
N VAL A 718 24.47 -27.24 8.11
CA VAL A 718 24.27 -28.55 7.52
C VAL A 718 23.40 -29.32 8.49
N PHE A 719 22.16 -29.60 8.09
CA PHE A 719 21.28 -30.44 8.89
C PHE A 719 21.91 -31.85 8.95
N PRO A 720 22.23 -32.38 10.14
CA PRO A 720 22.93 -33.66 10.26
C PRO A 720 22.08 -34.84 9.76
N ILE A 721 20.76 -34.69 9.74
CA ILE A 721 19.85 -35.73 9.28
C ILE A 721 19.72 -35.70 7.75
N ARG A 722 20.22 -36.76 7.11
CA ARG A 722 20.06 -36.98 5.66
C ARG A 722 18.81 -37.80 5.37
N GLN A 723 18.43 -37.88 4.09
CA GLN A 723 17.32 -38.76 3.67
C GLN A 723 17.58 -40.22 4.09
N GLU A 724 18.83 -40.67 3.96
CA GLU A 724 19.30 -41.99 4.39
C GLU A 724 19.06 -42.24 5.88
N THR A 725 19.35 -41.24 6.72
CA THR A 725 19.14 -41.28 8.17
C THR A 725 17.65 -41.46 8.50
N ILE A 726 16.74 -40.83 7.74
CA ILE A 726 15.30 -40.96 7.97
C ILE A 726 14.76 -42.30 7.51
N GLU A 727 15.25 -42.82 6.39
CA GLU A 727 14.90 -44.17 5.95
C GLU A 727 15.33 -45.22 6.98
N LYS A 728 16.54 -45.08 7.54
CA LYS A 728 17.07 -45.90 8.64
C LYS A 728 16.17 -45.82 9.89
N VAL A 729 15.77 -44.62 10.32
CA VAL A 729 14.95 -44.43 11.53
C VAL A 729 13.51 -44.91 11.34
N ILE A 730 12.93 -44.75 10.14
CA ILE A 730 11.61 -45.31 9.82
C ILE A 730 11.63 -46.84 9.90
N GLU A 731 12.68 -47.49 9.40
CA GLU A 731 12.82 -48.95 9.49
C GLU A 731 12.99 -49.42 10.95
N LEU A 732 13.73 -48.67 11.76
CA LEU A 732 13.86 -48.95 13.20
C LEU A 732 12.50 -48.80 13.91
N ALA A 733 11.77 -47.72 13.62
CA ALA A 733 10.42 -47.48 14.16
C ALA A 733 9.43 -48.59 13.80
N LYS A 734 9.47 -49.09 12.56
CA LYS A 734 8.64 -50.24 12.13
C LYS A 734 8.94 -51.50 12.94
N ARG A 735 10.20 -51.75 13.30
CA ARG A 735 10.60 -52.89 14.16
C ARG A 735 10.09 -52.72 15.59
N ASN A 736 10.32 -51.56 16.20
CA ASN A 736 9.84 -51.24 17.55
C ASN A 736 8.32 -51.43 17.68
N LEU A 737 7.56 -50.92 16.71
CA LEU A 737 6.10 -51.04 16.71
C LEU A 737 5.63 -52.49 16.55
N LYS A 738 6.28 -53.28 15.69
CA LYS A 738 5.97 -54.73 15.58
C LYS A 738 6.22 -55.46 16.90
N ASP A 739 7.29 -55.13 17.61
CA ASP A 739 7.60 -55.77 18.89
C ASP A 739 6.69 -55.28 20.02
N GLN A 740 6.22 -54.03 19.97
CA GLN A 740 5.16 -53.54 20.85
C GLN A 740 3.83 -54.27 20.59
N GLU A 741 3.39 -54.38 19.32
CA GLU A 741 2.18 -55.10 18.96
C GLU A 741 2.22 -56.57 19.42
N ARG A 742 3.37 -57.25 19.28
CA ARG A 742 3.56 -58.62 19.78
C ARG A 742 3.39 -58.72 21.30
N ARG A 743 3.95 -57.77 22.05
CA ARG A 743 3.82 -57.71 23.52
C ARG A 743 2.37 -57.43 23.93
N GLU A 744 1.71 -56.48 23.27
CA GLU A 744 0.29 -56.19 23.51
C GLU A 744 -0.60 -57.40 23.21
N ILE A 745 -0.40 -58.09 22.08
CA ILE A 745 -1.14 -59.31 21.73
C ILE A 745 -0.91 -60.41 22.76
N SER A 746 0.33 -60.59 23.24
CA SER A 746 0.65 -61.56 24.29
C SER A 746 -0.06 -61.24 25.61
N ASN A 747 -0.01 -59.98 26.06
CA ASN A 747 -0.70 -59.50 27.26
C ASN A 747 -2.22 -59.59 27.14
N LEU A 748 -2.77 -59.30 25.96
CA LEU A 748 -4.20 -59.42 25.68
C LEU A 748 -4.64 -60.89 25.69
N LYS A 749 -3.87 -61.81 25.09
CA LYS A 749 -4.15 -63.25 25.13
C LYS A 749 -4.13 -63.80 26.56
N HIS A 750 -3.22 -63.32 27.40
CA HIS A 750 -3.16 -63.71 28.81
C HIS A 750 -4.40 -63.27 29.59
N ASN A 751 -5.00 -62.13 29.23
CA ASN A 751 -6.16 -61.55 29.92
C ASN A 751 -7.52 -61.86 29.25
N GLN A 752 -7.52 -62.49 28.06
CA GLN A 752 -8.72 -62.72 27.25
C GLN A 752 -9.70 -63.77 27.83
N GLY A 753 -9.27 -64.57 28.81
CA GLY A 753 -10.15 -65.54 29.47
C GLY A 753 -11.19 -64.95 30.42
N ARG A 754 -11.13 -63.64 30.72
CA ARG A 754 -11.99 -62.97 31.73
C ARG A 754 -13.31 -62.41 31.21
N PHE A 755 -13.48 -62.26 29.89
CA PHE A 755 -14.68 -61.62 29.32
C PHE A 755 -15.31 -62.55 28.27
N GLN A 756 -16.56 -62.96 28.48
CA GLN A 756 -17.25 -63.92 27.63
C GLN A 756 -18.39 -63.28 26.81
N ARG A 757 -18.87 -64.02 25.81
CA ARG A 757 -20.05 -63.64 25.02
C ARG A 757 -21.26 -63.55 25.96
N GLY A 758 -21.70 -62.32 26.25
CA GLY A 758 -22.78 -62.04 27.21
C GLY A 758 -22.42 -60.89 28.16
N ASP A 759 -21.12 -60.59 28.35
CA ASP A 759 -20.70 -59.47 29.18
C ASP A 759 -21.03 -58.12 28.56
N PRO A 760 -21.49 -57.13 29.35
CA PRO A 760 -21.74 -55.77 28.88
C PRO A 760 -20.51 -55.15 28.20
N LEU A 761 -19.31 -55.42 28.72
CA LEU A 761 -18.02 -54.99 28.16
C LEU A 761 -17.74 -55.62 26.78
N PHE A 762 -18.13 -56.88 26.57
CA PHE A 762 -17.96 -57.55 25.29
C PHE A 762 -18.89 -56.95 24.22
N ALA A 763 -20.16 -56.69 24.57
CA ALA A 763 -21.10 -56.01 23.68
C ALA A 763 -20.63 -54.58 23.33
N TYR A 764 -20.22 -53.80 24.34
CA TYR A 764 -19.68 -52.45 24.17
C TYR A 764 -18.44 -52.43 23.26
N SER A 765 -17.49 -53.36 23.44
CA SER A 765 -16.28 -53.43 22.61
C SER A 765 -16.56 -53.71 21.12
N ASN A 766 -17.65 -54.43 20.82
CA ASN A 766 -18.07 -54.68 19.44
C ASN A 766 -18.75 -53.46 18.80
N MET A 767 -19.48 -52.66 19.60
CA MET A 767 -20.04 -51.38 19.16
C MET A 767 -18.95 -50.32 18.94
N MET A 768 -17.87 -50.37 19.72
CA MET A 768 -16.72 -49.46 19.65
C MET A 768 -15.58 -49.95 18.73
N ARG A 769 -15.83 -50.98 17.91
CA ARG A 769 -14.80 -51.52 17.01
C ARG A 769 -14.37 -50.47 15.98
N ALA A 770 -13.09 -50.13 15.98
CA ALA A 770 -12.53 -49.19 15.02
C ALA A 770 -12.75 -49.66 13.57
N LYS A 771 -13.20 -48.73 12.70
CA LYS A 771 -13.31 -48.97 11.25
C LYS A 771 -11.92 -49.21 10.65
N LYS A 772 -11.84 -49.98 9.55
CA LYS A 772 -10.57 -50.29 8.86
C LYS A 772 -9.74 -49.03 8.53
N GLY A 773 -10.38 -47.97 8.04
CA GLY A 773 -9.70 -46.70 7.76
C GLY A 773 -9.10 -46.02 8.99
N ALA A 774 -9.81 -46.03 10.13
CA ALA A 774 -9.30 -45.47 11.39
C ALA A 774 -8.09 -46.25 11.91
N LYS A 775 -8.08 -47.58 11.73
CA LYS A 775 -6.93 -48.42 12.09
C LYS A 775 -5.69 -48.11 11.22
N GLN A 776 -5.87 -47.90 9.92
CA GLN A 776 -4.78 -47.51 9.03
C GLN A 776 -4.18 -46.15 9.40
N VAL A 777 -5.03 -45.15 9.70
CA VAL A 777 -4.57 -43.84 10.15
C VAL A 777 -3.81 -43.96 11.47
N SER A 778 -4.32 -44.73 12.43
CA SER A 778 -3.64 -44.98 13.72
C SER A 778 -2.26 -45.62 13.56
N GLN A 779 -2.12 -46.61 12.65
CA GLN A 779 -0.84 -47.26 12.36
C GLN A 779 0.18 -46.29 11.76
N ILE A 780 -0.25 -45.42 10.83
CA ILE A 780 0.61 -44.39 10.26
C ILE A 780 1.03 -43.39 11.35
N SER A 781 0.08 -42.93 12.18
CA SER A 781 0.38 -42.01 13.28
C SER A 781 1.36 -42.61 14.29
N ALA A 782 1.20 -43.89 14.65
CA ALA A 782 2.13 -44.60 15.53
C ALA A 782 3.54 -44.67 14.93
N LEU A 783 3.65 -44.98 13.62
CA LEU A 783 4.92 -44.99 12.90
C LEU A 783 5.59 -43.62 12.91
N LEU A 784 4.84 -42.55 12.62
CA LEU A 784 5.37 -41.18 12.64
C LEU A 784 5.82 -40.77 14.04
N LEU A 785 5.06 -41.11 15.09
CA LEU A 785 5.42 -40.82 16.48
C LEU A 785 6.70 -41.54 16.90
N GLU A 786 6.83 -42.83 16.57
CA GLU A 786 8.00 -43.62 16.97
C GLU A 786 9.25 -43.19 16.19
N THR A 787 9.11 -42.91 14.88
CA THR A 787 10.18 -42.32 14.06
C THR A 787 10.67 -41.01 14.68
N THR A 788 9.73 -40.16 15.09
CA THR A 788 10.01 -38.87 15.74
C THR A 788 10.78 -39.04 17.06
N LYS A 789 10.38 -39.98 17.93
CA LYS A 789 11.08 -40.25 19.20
C LYS A 789 12.52 -40.68 18.98
N LEU A 790 12.75 -41.56 18.02
CA LEU A 790 14.09 -42.07 17.69
C LEU A 790 15.01 -40.97 17.16
N LEU A 791 14.48 -40.08 16.31
CA LEU A 791 15.22 -38.91 15.80
C LEU A 791 15.63 -37.94 16.93
N ILE A 792 14.74 -37.66 17.89
CA ILE A 792 15.06 -36.77 19.02
C ILE A 792 16.10 -37.39 19.94
N LYS A 793 15.90 -38.66 20.31
CA LYS A 793 16.77 -39.32 21.28
C LYS A 793 18.12 -39.70 20.69
N GLY A 794 18.24 -39.75 19.36
CA GLY A 794 19.43 -40.24 18.68
C GLY A 794 19.70 -41.73 18.91
N GLU A 795 18.67 -42.51 19.29
CA GLU A 795 18.81 -43.94 19.57
C GLU A 795 19.02 -44.72 18.25
N GLY A 796 20.19 -45.35 18.09
CA GLY A 796 20.55 -46.09 16.88
C GLY A 796 21.12 -45.23 15.73
N LEU A 797 21.46 -43.96 16.02
CA LEU A 797 22.12 -43.04 15.10
C LEU A 797 23.58 -42.79 15.52
N ASP A 798 24.45 -42.63 14.52
CA ASP A 798 25.85 -42.24 14.73
C ASP A 798 25.93 -40.75 15.15
N GLU A 799 27.01 -40.33 15.82
CA GLU A 799 27.11 -38.97 16.42
C GLU A 799 26.93 -37.83 15.40
N ASP A 800 27.33 -38.05 14.15
CA ASP A 800 27.17 -37.12 13.02
C ASP A 800 25.75 -37.12 12.40
N GLU A 801 24.93 -38.12 12.73
CA GLU A 801 23.53 -38.24 12.33
C GLU A 801 22.56 -37.74 13.41
N LYS A 802 23.05 -37.46 14.63
CA LYS A 802 22.23 -37.01 15.75
C LYS A 802 21.84 -35.56 15.61
N LEU A 803 20.61 -35.25 16.03
CA LEU A 803 20.19 -33.87 16.19
C LEU A 803 21.03 -33.18 17.26
N PRO A 804 21.54 -31.97 17.01
CA PRO A 804 22.11 -31.16 18.07
C PRO A 804 21.03 -30.83 19.10
N LYS A 805 21.45 -30.44 20.31
CA LYS A 805 20.52 -30.03 21.37
C LYS A 805 19.59 -28.94 20.81
N LEU A 806 18.29 -29.26 20.76
CA LEU A 806 17.24 -28.47 20.10
C LEU A 806 16.84 -27.25 20.93
N GLU A 807 17.81 -26.44 21.32
CA GLU A 807 17.58 -25.15 21.95
C GLU A 807 16.95 -24.19 20.92
N THR A 808 16.12 -23.25 21.39
CA THR A 808 15.39 -22.30 20.51
C THR A 808 16.32 -21.53 19.58
N GLY A 809 17.50 -21.11 20.07
CA GLY A 809 18.51 -20.45 19.24
C GLY A 809 19.07 -21.35 18.14
N THR A 810 19.29 -22.64 18.43
CA THR A 810 19.78 -23.63 17.46
C THR A 810 18.70 -23.98 16.44
N LEU A 811 17.46 -24.16 16.88
CA LEU A 811 16.31 -24.44 16.02
C LEU A 811 16.00 -23.27 15.08
N GLN A 812 16.05 -22.04 15.57
CA GLN A 812 15.81 -20.84 14.75
C GLN A 812 16.89 -20.69 13.67
N LYS A 813 18.14 -21.08 13.97
CA LYS A 813 19.23 -21.13 12.99
C LYS A 813 19.03 -22.23 11.95
N ILE A 814 18.53 -23.40 12.36
CA ILE A 814 18.29 -24.54 11.47
C ILE A 814 17.04 -24.32 10.59
N LEU A 815 16.04 -23.60 11.08
CA LEU A 815 14.76 -23.35 10.42
C LEU A 815 14.54 -21.85 10.26
N PRO A 816 15.36 -21.13 9.48
CA PRO A 816 15.29 -19.68 9.39
C PRO A 816 13.93 -19.18 8.86
N ASP A 817 13.23 -20.01 8.08
CA ASP A 817 11.92 -19.69 7.49
C ASP A 817 10.73 -19.98 8.43
N ILE A 818 10.99 -20.50 9.63
CA ILE A 818 9.96 -20.84 10.63
C ILE A 818 10.31 -20.09 11.91
N ASP A 819 9.43 -19.22 12.38
CA ASP A 819 9.59 -18.59 13.70
C ASP A 819 9.34 -19.64 14.78
N VAL A 820 10.41 -20.26 15.26
CA VAL A 820 10.37 -21.30 16.28
C VAL A 820 9.90 -20.72 17.63
N THR A 821 10.17 -19.44 17.89
CA THR A 821 9.77 -18.77 19.14
C THR A 821 8.27 -18.56 19.24
N SER A 822 7.59 -18.34 18.10
CA SER A 822 6.12 -18.27 18.05
C SER A 822 5.43 -19.56 18.54
N PHE A 823 6.07 -20.70 18.32
CA PHE A 823 5.51 -22.01 18.69
C PHE A 823 5.78 -22.32 20.16
N VAL A 824 7.02 -22.09 20.62
CA VAL A 824 7.45 -22.40 21.99
C VAL A 824 6.78 -21.49 23.02
N ASN A 825 6.52 -20.22 22.68
CA ASN A 825 5.89 -19.26 23.59
C ASN A 825 4.35 -19.40 23.68
N ASN A 826 3.70 -20.07 22.73
CA ASN A 826 2.24 -20.26 22.77
C ASN A 826 1.79 -21.40 23.69
N PHE A 827 2.69 -22.34 24.00
CA PHE A 827 2.41 -23.46 24.90
C PHE A 827 2.83 -23.19 26.36
N THR A 828 3.71 -22.23 26.61
CA THR A 828 4.07 -21.81 27.98
C THR A 828 2.90 -21.15 28.71
N ALA A 829 1.94 -20.56 28.01
CA ALA A 829 0.70 -20.07 28.62
C ALA A 829 -0.23 -21.19 29.16
N PHE A 830 -0.02 -22.45 28.76
CA PHE A 830 -0.82 -23.61 29.17
C PHE A 830 -0.15 -24.50 30.23
N LEU A 831 1.07 -24.18 30.65
CA LEU A 831 1.81 -24.92 31.66
C LEU A 831 2.17 -23.94 32.77
N SER A 832 1.67 -24.18 33.99
CA SER A 832 2.26 -23.52 35.17
C SER A 832 3.74 -23.91 35.29
N GLU A 833 4.51 -23.17 36.09
CA GLU A 833 5.94 -23.45 36.34
C GLU A 833 6.21 -24.91 36.75
N ASP A 834 5.19 -25.61 37.25
CA ASP A 834 5.24 -27.01 37.72
C ASP A 834 4.70 -28.05 36.72
N GLY A 835 4.30 -27.65 35.50
CA GLY A 835 3.98 -28.58 34.42
C GLY A 835 2.66 -29.35 34.58
N GLN A 836 1.74 -28.87 35.43
CA GLN A 836 0.38 -29.40 35.50
C GLN A 836 -0.60 -28.55 34.69
N VAL A 837 -1.40 -29.22 33.86
CA VAL A 837 -2.45 -28.64 33.03
C VAL A 837 -3.68 -28.40 33.91
N PHE A 838 -4.16 -27.15 34.00
CA PHE A 838 -5.49 -26.85 34.55
C PHE A 838 -6.56 -27.26 33.52
N PHE A 839 -7.55 -28.04 33.97
CA PHE A 839 -8.80 -28.28 33.24
C PHE A 839 -9.78 -27.12 33.41
#